data_AF-A0A2H1IME6-F1
#
_entry.id   AF-A0A2H1IME6-F1
#
_cell.length_a   1.000
_cell.length_b   1.000
_cell.length_c   1.000
_cell.angle_alpha   90.00
_cell.angle_beta   90.00
_cell.angle_gamma   90.00
#
_symmetry.space_group_name_H-M   'P 1'
#
loop_
_entity.id
_entity.type
_entity.pdbx_description
1 polymer ?
#
loop_
_entity_poly.entity_id
_entity_poly.type
_entity_poly.pdbx_seq_one_letter_code
_entity_poly.pdbx_strand_id
1 'polypeptide(L)'
;MTGIDSDHPSASAISTTGDGGPGGRRRAGFQSKPRKANLERDPGMPASTWRLRSDAWEYLKFAIKRLAASGGDFSMIAEDGEVWRSLRSLRTIELYWGGFGQRYVEEITDLLSGGEFDRAHDMITRAVNRLRGTTVPDVGEDDLTEDERAELKDRQDSRPRFEVLIVDETTEGGRDELHSDLLRLRNPTDQFIYDYVIVPTADDAVAAALTNPNLLACVIRPGFTDHTREVLSRDLRDAVAFAHETTKASPTGPMSPLNSVRRVLRLADTLANLRPELDLYLMAGAHIESLAGALTHRFRRVFRREDQFELHLSLLRRAQHLYDTPFFDAIREHARRPAGVFHALPVSRGGSVVGSKWIGDFVDFYGLNLLLAESSATSGELDSLLAPVKTLKKAQLLAARAYGAKRTYFVTNGTSTANKIVHQAVVSPDEVVMVDRNCHKSHHHALMLTGARTAYLEAYPLNDVAFYGAVPLNRIKQLLLDYRAAGRLDEVRMITLTNCTFDGIVYDPYKVMSECLAIKPDLVFLWDEAWFAFARFHPVTRKRTAMVAAERLEETLDTNAHAAAYREQRKRLFDPETGAPAPDEVWLAEDLLPPPDATIRVYATQSTHKTLTALRQGSMIHVYDQEFSTGAEEAFHEAYMTHTSTSPNYQILASLDLGRRQVEMEGFALVQKQLDLAMSLSSAIARHPLLKKTFKVLTAADLIPEEYRVTERTMPLRDGLSTMWDAWVRDEFVVDPSRITVEISGTGVDGDTFKHEHLMDRYGIQVNKTSRNTVLFMTNIGTSRSAVAYLIEVLVKLAGKFNDPHELQEQDALTEPAAVMPPLPDFSAFAPDYAAEVPAEDPSKQLPDGDLRTAYYAGLRRQNIEHVLPHELRRRVENGEQPVSAGFVTPYPPGFPVLVPGQVITAEVLDFMSALDTREIHGYDTRQGYRVILKEVLES
;
A
#
# COMPACT_ATOMS: atom_id res chain seq x y z
N MET A 1 -29.71 -27.53 -51.27
CA MET A 1 -29.44 -27.96 -52.65
C MET A 1 -27.97 -27.68 -52.91
N THR A 2 -27.11 -28.70 -52.70
CA THR A 2 -26.42 -29.47 -53.78
C THR A 2 -25.42 -28.57 -54.51
N GLY A 3 -24.10 -28.68 -54.36
CA GLY A 3 -23.25 -29.85 -54.21
C GLY A 3 -22.48 -30.08 -55.51
N ILE A 4 -21.22 -30.54 -55.39
CA ILE A 4 -20.47 -31.44 -56.31
C ILE A 4 -19.44 -30.79 -57.28
N ASP A 5 -18.15 -31.08 -56.97
CA ASP A 5 -17.06 -31.72 -57.77
C ASP A 5 -16.70 -31.19 -59.18
N SER A 6 -15.48 -31.34 -59.74
CA SER A 6 -14.16 -31.86 -59.34
C SER A 6 -13.16 -31.58 -60.49
N ASP A 7 -11.89 -31.92 -60.23
CA ASP A 7 -10.89 -32.46 -61.18
C ASP A 7 -9.87 -31.56 -61.94
N HIS A 8 -8.61 -31.84 -61.57
CA HIS A 8 -7.32 -31.75 -62.28
C HIS A 8 -7.26 -32.68 -63.54
N PRO A 9 -6.13 -32.95 -64.27
CA PRO A 9 -4.69 -32.62 -64.09
C PRO A 9 -3.86 -32.33 -65.39
N SER A 10 -2.52 -32.20 -65.20
CA SER A 10 -1.39 -32.66 -66.07
C SER A 10 -0.91 -31.74 -67.22
N ALA A 11 0.36 -31.74 -67.70
CA ALA A 11 1.69 -32.18 -67.25
C ALA A 11 2.75 -31.82 -68.35
N SER A 12 4.04 -31.74 -67.96
CA SER A 12 5.27 -31.99 -68.78
C SER A 12 5.66 -30.96 -69.87
N ALA A 13 6.91 -30.73 -70.34
CA ALA A 13 8.21 -31.44 -70.35
C ALA A 13 9.33 -30.42 -70.77
N ILE A 14 10.56 -30.40 -70.21
CA ILE A 14 11.83 -31.08 -70.62
C ILE A 14 12.84 -30.26 -71.49
N SER A 15 14.11 -30.34 -71.05
CA SER A 15 15.44 -30.35 -71.73
C SER A 15 16.32 -29.09 -72.00
N THR A 16 17.46 -29.07 -71.28
CA THR A 16 18.89 -28.99 -71.68
C THR A 16 19.43 -27.85 -72.56
N THR A 17 20.48 -27.15 -72.11
CA THR A 17 21.94 -27.39 -72.33
C THR A 17 22.74 -26.20 -71.76
N GLY A 18 23.94 -26.44 -71.21
CA GLY A 18 24.78 -25.39 -70.61
C GLY A 18 25.93 -24.92 -71.50
N ASP A 19 26.53 -23.78 -71.15
CA ASP A 19 27.99 -23.55 -71.21
C ASP A 19 28.40 -22.33 -70.36
N GLY A 20 29.65 -22.33 -69.88
CA GLY A 20 30.13 -21.58 -68.69
C GLY A 20 30.62 -20.13 -68.84
N GLY A 21 31.06 -19.56 -67.70
CA GLY A 21 31.74 -18.27 -67.56
C GLY A 21 31.58 -17.64 -66.16
N PRO A 22 32.64 -17.32 -65.38
CA PRO A 22 32.53 -16.90 -63.99
C PRO A 22 32.54 -15.37 -63.83
N GLY A 23 31.67 -14.83 -62.95
CA GLY A 23 31.79 -13.44 -62.51
C GLY A 23 30.50 -12.81 -62.02
N GLY A 24 30.49 -12.37 -60.76
CA GLY A 24 29.53 -11.40 -60.25
C GLY A 24 28.61 -11.94 -59.15
N ARG A 25 29.04 -11.81 -57.89
CA ARG A 25 28.13 -11.84 -56.72
C ARG A 25 27.13 -10.69 -56.84
N ARG A 26 25.91 -10.98 -57.31
CA ARG A 26 24.73 -10.11 -57.12
C ARG A 26 23.94 -10.63 -55.94
N ARG A 27 23.72 -9.74 -54.96
CA ARG A 27 22.78 -9.90 -53.84
C ARG A 27 21.40 -10.24 -54.40
N ALA A 28 20.95 -11.48 -54.21
CA ALA A 28 19.57 -11.87 -54.45
C ALA A 28 18.76 -11.53 -53.19
N GLY A 29 17.89 -10.54 -53.29
CA GLY A 29 16.87 -10.27 -52.28
C GLY A 29 15.86 -11.41 -52.24
N PHE A 30 15.67 -12.00 -51.08
CA PHE A 30 14.56 -12.92 -50.82
C PHE A 30 13.42 -12.14 -50.18
N GLN A 31 12.43 -11.78 -51.00
CA GLN A 31 11.08 -11.52 -50.51
C GLN A 31 10.42 -12.86 -50.18
N SER A 32 10.35 -13.21 -48.89
CA SER A 32 9.36 -14.18 -48.40
C SER A 32 8.41 -13.45 -47.46
N LYS A 33 7.14 -13.35 -47.86
CA LYS A 33 6.06 -12.90 -46.96
C LYS A 33 5.91 -13.95 -45.84
N PRO A 34 5.97 -13.58 -44.54
CA PRO A 34 5.58 -14.50 -43.50
C PRO A 34 4.05 -14.58 -43.40
N ARG A 35 3.55 -15.81 -43.26
CA ARG A 35 2.16 -16.13 -42.91
C ARG A 35 1.81 -15.55 -41.54
N LYS A 36 0.58 -15.04 -41.42
CA LYS A 36 -0.06 -14.59 -40.17
C LYS A 36 0.09 -15.63 -39.06
N ALA A 37 1.00 -15.37 -38.12
CA ALA A 37 0.80 -15.71 -36.72
C ALA A 37 0.42 -14.40 -36.03
N ASN A 38 -0.80 -14.32 -35.46
CA ASN A 38 -1.17 -13.22 -34.58
C ASN A 38 -0.36 -13.38 -33.28
N LEU A 39 0.86 -12.87 -33.29
CA LEU A 39 1.65 -12.52 -32.10
C LEU A 39 1.48 -11.00 -31.93
N GLU A 40 1.27 -10.55 -30.68
CA GLU A 40 1.04 -9.13 -30.36
C GLU A 40 2.06 -8.22 -31.09
N ARG A 41 1.54 -7.30 -31.90
CA ARG A 41 2.31 -6.19 -32.48
C ARG A 41 2.76 -5.30 -31.33
N ASP A 42 4.07 -5.26 -31.09
CA ASP A 42 4.82 -4.32 -30.25
C ASP A 42 4.10 -3.85 -28.97
N PRO A 43 4.31 -4.50 -27.80
CA PRO A 43 3.55 -4.18 -26.59
C PRO A 43 3.84 -2.78 -26.03
N GLY A 44 4.81 -2.02 -26.57
CA GLY A 44 5.25 -0.73 -26.03
C GLY A 44 5.80 -0.85 -24.61
N MET A 45 6.10 0.28 -23.96
CA MET A 45 6.61 0.32 -22.58
C MET A 45 5.53 -0.09 -21.56
N PRO A 46 5.65 -1.24 -20.84
CA PRO A 46 4.65 -1.70 -19.87
C PRO A 46 4.78 -1.00 -18.51
N ALA A 47 3.73 -1.03 -17.69
CA ALA A 47 3.69 -0.36 -16.39
C ALA A 47 4.72 -0.87 -15.35
N SER A 48 5.12 -2.14 -15.40
CA SER A 48 6.21 -2.69 -14.57
C SER A 48 7.59 -2.44 -15.21
N THR A 49 7.82 -1.19 -15.59
CA THR A 49 8.94 -0.76 -16.44
C THR A 49 10.31 -1.07 -15.83
N TRP A 50 10.51 -0.84 -14.55
CA TRP A 50 11.79 -1.04 -13.88
C TRP A 50 12.22 -2.53 -13.87
N ARG A 51 11.26 -3.46 -13.77
CA ARG A 51 11.52 -4.90 -13.89
C ARG A 51 11.93 -5.24 -15.30
N LEU A 52 11.16 -4.80 -16.29
CA LEU A 52 11.50 -5.02 -17.69
C LEU A 52 12.88 -4.45 -18.02
N ARG A 53 13.20 -3.25 -17.52
CA ARG A 53 14.50 -2.59 -17.67
C ARG A 53 15.63 -3.46 -17.15
N SER A 54 15.53 -3.89 -15.88
CA SER A 54 16.56 -4.73 -15.26
C SER A 54 16.69 -6.08 -15.97
N ASP A 55 15.57 -6.75 -16.26
CA ASP A 55 15.57 -8.07 -16.88
C ASP A 55 16.10 -8.01 -18.33
N ALA A 56 15.80 -6.93 -19.08
CA ALA A 56 16.31 -6.70 -20.43
C ALA A 56 17.82 -6.47 -20.45
N TRP A 57 18.36 -5.62 -19.57
CA TRP A 57 19.81 -5.40 -19.47
C TRP A 57 20.57 -6.68 -19.08
N GLU A 58 20.05 -7.44 -18.12
CA GLU A 58 20.62 -8.74 -17.71
C GLU A 58 20.57 -9.78 -18.83
N TYR A 59 19.43 -9.86 -19.52
CA TYR A 59 19.27 -10.76 -20.65
C TYR A 59 20.25 -10.41 -21.78
N LEU A 60 20.38 -9.14 -22.14
CA LEU A 60 21.34 -8.68 -23.14
C LEU A 60 22.78 -9.05 -22.74
N LYS A 61 23.15 -8.85 -21.48
CA LYS A 61 24.49 -9.24 -20.98
C LYS A 61 24.74 -10.72 -21.18
N PHE A 62 23.78 -11.57 -20.79
CA PHE A 62 23.90 -13.01 -20.95
C PHE A 62 23.94 -13.45 -22.43
N ALA A 63 23.02 -12.93 -23.25
CA ALA A 63 22.87 -13.31 -24.64
C ALA A 63 24.10 -12.89 -25.47
N ILE A 64 24.56 -11.64 -25.34
CA ILE A 64 25.69 -11.14 -26.11
C ILE A 64 27.00 -11.79 -25.65
N LYS A 65 27.19 -12.06 -24.34
CA LYS A 65 28.35 -12.82 -23.85
C LYS A 65 28.47 -14.18 -24.52
N ARG A 66 27.35 -14.89 -24.66
CA ARG A 66 27.30 -16.21 -25.31
C ARG A 66 27.60 -16.12 -26.80
N LEU A 67 27.13 -15.07 -27.48
CA LEU A 67 27.38 -14.82 -28.89
C LEU A 67 28.86 -14.50 -29.16
N ALA A 68 29.46 -13.60 -28.36
CA ALA A 68 30.88 -13.28 -28.40
C ALA A 68 31.74 -14.54 -28.21
N ALA A 69 31.41 -15.38 -27.23
CA ALA A 69 32.11 -16.65 -26.98
C ALA A 69 31.95 -17.70 -28.10
N SER A 70 30.91 -17.59 -28.94
CA SER A 70 30.62 -18.53 -30.03
C SER A 70 31.22 -18.13 -31.39
N GLY A 71 32.04 -17.07 -31.44
CA GLY A 71 32.71 -16.62 -32.67
C GLY A 71 31.86 -15.71 -33.57
N GLY A 72 30.76 -15.14 -33.06
CA GLY A 72 30.09 -14.00 -33.67
C GLY A 72 29.35 -14.26 -35.00
N ASP A 73 28.68 -15.39 -35.16
CA ASP A 73 27.80 -15.59 -36.33
C ASP A 73 26.50 -14.78 -36.19
N PHE A 74 26.46 -13.62 -36.85
CA PHE A 74 25.33 -12.70 -36.90
C PHE A 74 24.04 -13.38 -37.42
N SER A 75 24.15 -14.47 -38.19
CA SER A 75 22.98 -15.23 -38.67
C SER A 75 22.21 -15.98 -37.57
N MET A 76 22.79 -16.10 -36.36
CA MET A 76 22.12 -16.68 -35.19
C MET A 76 21.11 -15.74 -34.51
N ILE A 77 21.13 -14.44 -34.82
CA ILE A 77 20.20 -13.46 -34.24
C ILE A 77 19.13 -13.13 -35.28
N ALA A 78 17.95 -13.72 -35.15
CA ALA A 78 16.78 -13.30 -35.93
C ALA A 78 16.44 -11.83 -35.62
N GLU A 79 16.08 -11.02 -36.64
CA GLU A 79 15.67 -9.61 -36.46
C GLU A 79 14.47 -9.44 -35.49
N ASP A 80 13.65 -10.48 -35.34
CA ASP A 80 12.52 -10.58 -34.38
C ASP A 80 12.89 -11.29 -33.05
N GLY A 81 14.19 -11.53 -32.82
CA GLY A 81 14.72 -12.18 -31.62
C GLY A 81 14.57 -11.34 -30.35
N GLU A 82 14.71 -12.01 -29.20
CA GLU A 82 14.61 -11.41 -27.87
C GLU A 82 15.63 -10.27 -27.65
N VAL A 83 16.79 -10.34 -28.29
CA VAL A 83 17.83 -9.30 -28.24
C VAL A 83 17.31 -7.97 -28.81
N TRP A 84 16.79 -7.99 -30.05
CA TRP A 84 16.24 -6.79 -30.68
C TRP A 84 14.98 -6.28 -29.99
N ARG A 85 14.14 -7.19 -29.48
CA ARG A 85 13.00 -6.81 -28.63
C ARG A 85 13.46 -6.09 -27.36
N SER A 86 14.46 -6.62 -26.67
CA SER A 86 15.05 -5.99 -25.47
C SER A 86 15.63 -4.61 -25.79
N LEU A 87 16.37 -4.47 -26.90
CA LEU A 87 16.93 -3.17 -27.33
C LEU A 87 15.83 -2.16 -27.67
N ARG A 88 14.78 -2.56 -28.40
CA ARG A 88 13.64 -1.67 -28.70
C ARG A 88 12.94 -1.20 -27.43
N SER A 89 12.68 -2.12 -26.49
CA SER A 89 12.09 -1.77 -25.20
C SER A 89 13.00 -0.82 -24.41
N LEU A 90 14.30 -1.11 -24.31
CA LEU A 90 15.25 -0.25 -23.61
C LEU A 90 15.35 1.14 -24.22
N ARG A 91 15.32 1.26 -25.56
CA ARG A 91 15.35 2.57 -26.24
C ARG A 91 14.21 3.48 -25.77
N THR A 92 13.01 2.95 -25.58
CA THR A 92 11.89 3.75 -25.06
C THR A 92 11.98 3.96 -23.55
N ILE A 93 12.39 2.94 -22.78
CA ILE A 93 12.48 3.02 -21.31
C ILE A 93 13.54 4.03 -20.85
N GLU A 94 14.74 3.98 -21.44
CA GLU A 94 15.87 4.82 -21.05
C GLU A 94 15.64 6.32 -21.31
N LEU A 95 14.56 6.71 -22.01
CA LEU A 95 14.13 8.12 -22.08
C LEU A 95 13.71 8.67 -20.70
N TYR A 96 13.15 7.81 -19.86
CA TYR A 96 12.51 8.20 -18.59
C TYR A 96 13.40 8.00 -17.36
N TRP A 97 14.66 7.61 -17.56
CA TRP A 97 15.60 7.28 -16.48
C TRP A 97 16.89 8.09 -16.60
N GLY A 98 17.48 8.43 -15.46
CA GLY A 98 18.79 9.05 -15.40
C GLY A 98 19.88 8.04 -15.74
N GLY A 99 20.96 8.54 -16.35
CA GLY A 99 22.13 7.75 -16.69
C GLY A 99 22.25 7.42 -18.16
N PHE A 100 21.98 6.16 -18.55
CA PHE A 100 22.13 5.74 -19.93
C PHE A 100 20.96 6.27 -20.74
N GLY A 101 21.22 7.12 -21.73
CA GLY A 101 20.16 7.65 -22.59
C GLY A 101 19.79 6.69 -23.73
N GLN A 102 18.76 7.05 -24.50
CA GLN A 102 18.35 6.31 -25.72
C GLN A 102 19.54 6.09 -26.67
N ARG A 103 20.41 7.09 -26.79
CA ARG A 103 21.64 7.07 -27.58
C ARG A 103 22.59 5.92 -27.23
N TYR A 104 22.67 5.58 -25.94
CA TYR A 104 23.51 4.48 -25.46
C TYR A 104 22.99 3.13 -25.97
N VAL A 105 21.67 2.97 -26.01
CA VAL A 105 21.01 1.76 -26.55
C VAL A 105 21.15 1.70 -28.07
N GLU A 106 21.10 2.84 -28.75
CA GLU A 106 21.30 2.94 -30.19
C GLU A 106 22.75 2.63 -30.59
N GLU A 107 23.74 3.10 -29.85
CA GLU A 107 25.14 2.75 -30.09
C GLU A 107 25.38 1.24 -29.93
N ILE A 108 24.80 0.61 -28.91
CA ILE A 108 24.84 -0.85 -28.74
C ILE A 108 24.15 -1.55 -29.93
N THR A 109 23.02 -1.01 -30.38
CA THR A 109 22.27 -1.52 -31.55
C THR A 109 23.12 -1.48 -32.82
N ASP A 110 23.86 -0.40 -33.03
CA ASP A 110 24.76 -0.20 -34.16
C ASP A 110 25.99 -1.12 -34.08
N LEU A 111 26.63 -1.24 -32.91
CA LEU A 111 27.75 -2.16 -32.69
C LEU A 111 27.35 -3.61 -32.95
N LEU A 112 26.18 -4.02 -32.46
CA LEU A 112 25.65 -5.35 -32.72
C LEU A 112 25.42 -5.56 -34.22
N SER A 113 24.75 -4.60 -34.90
CA SER A 113 24.54 -4.64 -36.36
C SER A 113 25.83 -4.70 -37.17
N GLY A 114 26.89 -4.06 -36.66
CA GLY A 114 28.24 -4.06 -37.24
C GLY A 114 29.07 -5.32 -36.94
N GLY A 115 28.59 -6.22 -36.06
CA GLY A 115 29.30 -7.43 -35.65
C GLY A 115 30.34 -7.23 -34.55
N GLU A 116 30.37 -6.05 -33.89
CA GLU A 116 31.28 -5.71 -32.79
C GLU A 116 30.74 -6.20 -31.43
N PHE A 117 30.59 -7.52 -31.28
CA PHE A 117 29.93 -8.12 -30.10
C PHE A 117 30.69 -7.90 -28.79
N ASP A 118 32.03 -7.86 -28.80
CA ASP A 118 32.83 -7.68 -27.59
C ASP A 118 32.65 -6.27 -27.00
N ARG A 119 32.72 -5.23 -27.84
CA ARG A 119 32.48 -3.83 -27.41
C ARG A 119 31.04 -3.62 -26.93
N ALA A 120 30.06 -4.20 -27.64
CA ALA A 120 28.68 -4.18 -27.20
C ALA A 120 28.49 -4.86 -25.83
N HIS A 121 29.14 -6.02 -25.62
CA HIS A 121 29.11 -6.73 -24.34
C HIS A 121 29.69 -5.90 -23.19
N ASP A 122 30.78 -5.17 -23.43
CA ASP A 122 31.40 -4.33 -22.41
C ASP A 122 30.51 -3.14 -22.03
N MET A 123 29.92 -2.47 -23.02
CA MET A 123 28.90 -1.43 -22.79
C MET A 123 27.71 -1.96 -21.97
N ILE A 124 27.14 -3.09 -22.37
CA ILE A 124 26.03 -3.72 -21.65
C ILE A 124 26.44 -4.12 -20.23
N THR A 125 27.66 -4.64 -20.04
CA THR A 125 28.18 -5.00 -18.71
C THR A 125 28.28 -3.78 -17.80
N ARG A 126 28.70 -2.63 -18.33
CA ARG A 126 28.71 -1.36 -17.60
C ARG A 126 27.31 -0.94 -17.18
N ALA A 127 26.32 -1.08 -18.07
CA ALA A 127 24.94 -0.76 -17.76
C ALA A 127 24.38 -1.62 -16.62
N VAL A 128 24.55 -2.95 -16.71
CA VAL A 128 24.12 -3.89 -15.68
C VAL A 128 24.80 -3.62 -14.34
N ASN A 129 26.10 -3.32 -14.33
CA ASN A 129 26.82 -3.08 -13.09
C ASN A 129 26.37 -1.78 -12.40
N ARG A 130 26.05 -0.72 -13.17
CA ARG A 130 25.46 0.53 -12.63
C ARG A 130 24.10 0.25 -11.99
N LEU A 131 23.25 -0.56 -12.63
CA LEU A 131 21.94 -0.93 -12.10
C LEU A 131 22.02 -1.73 -10.80
N ARG A 132 23.04 -2.59 -10.66
CA ARG A 132 23.25 -3.43 -9.46
C ARG A 132 23.88 -2.67 -8.29
N GLY A 133 24.43 -1.47 -8.51
CA GLY A 133 25.24 -0.78 -7.52
C GLY A 133 26.50 -1.56 -7.10
N THR A 134 26.92 -2.54 -7.91
CA THR A 134 28.08 -3.41 -7.62
C THR A 134 29.34 -2.87 -8.28
N THR A 135 30.45 -2.89 -7.54
CA THR A 135 31.79 -2.59 -8.07
C THR A 135 32.38 -3.78 -8.87
N VAL A 136 33.10 -3.42 -9.95
CA VAL A 136 34.10 -4.18 -10.77
C VAL A 136 33.56 -4.93 -12.02
N PRO A 137 34.20 -4.71 -13.20
CA PRO A 137 35.29 -5.57 -13.67
C PRO A 137 36.64 -4.85 -13.76
N ASP A 138 37.70 -5.66 -13.72
CA ASP A 138 39.12 -5.34 -13.86
C ASP A 138 39.41 -4.93 -15.31
N VAL A 139 39.05 -3.69 -15.68
CA VAL A 139 39.42 -3.08 -16.97
C VAL A 139 40.57 -2.13 -16.69
N GLY A 140 41.70 -2.30 -17.37
CA GLY A 140 42.85 -1.40 -17.21
C GLY A 140 42.43 0.05 -17.50
N GLU A 141 42.83 1.00 -16.65
CA GLU A 141 42.48 2.43 -16.79
C GLU A 141 42.91 3.03 -18.14
N ASP A 142 43.85 2.37 -18.84
CA ASP A 142 44.40 2.79 -20.13
C ASP A 142 43.46 2.57 -21.32
N ASP A 143 42.46 1.67 -21.21
CA ASP A 143 41.50 1.36 -22.29
C ASP A 143 40.22 2.22 -22.21
N LEU A 144 40.13 3.13 -21.23
CA LEU A 144 38.94 3.93 -20.96
C LEU A 144 38.99 5.31 -21.64
N THR A 145 37.91 5.70 -22.30
CA THR A 145 37.71 7.08 -22.77
C THR A 145 37.63 8.07 -21.59
N GLU A 146 37.76 9.39 -21.84
CA GLU A 146 37.62 10.41 -20.78
C GLU A 146 36.25 10.34 -20.09
N ASP A 147 35.18 10.12 -20.87
CA ASP A 147 33.83 9.95 -20.35
C ASP A 147 33.73 8.69 -19.47
N GLU A 148 34.38 7.59 -19.87
CA GLU A 148 34.40 6.35 -19.11
C GLU A 148 35.18 6.45 -17.79
N ARG A 149 36.24 7.27 -17.74
CA ARG A 149 36.97 7.60 -16.50
C ARG A 149 36.14 8.47 -15.56
N ALA A 150 35.42 9.45 -16.08
CA ALA A 150 34.54 10.30 -15.29
C ALA A 150 33.42 9.47 -14.64
N GLU A 151 32.82 8.52 -15.37
CA GLU A 151 31.83 7.59 -14.84
C GLU A 151 32.39 6.68 -13.73
N LEU A 152 33.60 6.16 -13.87
CA LEU A 152 34.24 5.30 -12.86
C LEU A 152 34.49 6.05 -11.55
N LYS A 153 34.93 7.31 -11.64
CA LYS A 153 35.10 8.18 -10.48
C LYS A 153 33.77 8.51 -9.81
N ASP A 154 32.73 8.79 -10.61
CA ASP A 154 31.38 9.02 -10.10
C ASP A 154 30.84 7.77 -9.37
N ARG A 155 31.17 6.55 -9.80
CA ARG A 155 30.74 5.29 -9.17
C ARG A 155 31.39 4.98 -7.82
N GLN A 156 32.63 5.43 -7.58
CA GLN A 156 33.29 5.27 -6.27
C GLN A 156 32.69 6.20 -5.20
N ASP A 157 31.85 7.15 -5.62
CA ASP A 157 31.21 8.09 -4.72
C ASP A 157 30.05 7.41 -3.95
N SER A 158 30.19 7.40 -2.62
CA SER A 158 29.24 6.79 -1.70
C SER A 158 28.07 7.71 -1.32
N ARG A 159 28.04 8.95 -1.83
CA ARG A 159 26.96 9.89 -1.56
C ARG A 159 25.61 9.37 -2.08
N PRO A 160 24.49 9.65 -1.39
CA PRO A 160 23.17 9.26 -1.87
C PRO A 160 22.84 9.94 -3.21
N ARG A 161 22.11 9.22 -4.07
CA ARG A 161 21.75 9.63 -5.43
C ARG A 161 20.24 9.85 -5.60
N PHE A 162 19.85 10.82 -6.42
CA PHE A 162 18.46 10.99 -6.86
C PHE A 162 18.40 11.51 -8.31
N GLU A 163 17.21 11.65 -8.88
CA GLU A 163 17.01 12.15 -10.24
C GLU A 163 16.06 13.35 -10.28
N VAL A 164 16.25 14.22 -11.27
CA VAL A 164 15.48 15.44 -11.49
C VAL A 164 14.88 15.42 -12.89
N LEU A 165 13.56 15.41 -12.97
CA LEU A 165 12.83 15.46 -14.24
C LEU A 165 12.86 16.89 -14.80
N ILE A 166 13.26 17.07 -16.04
CA ILE A 166 13.15 18.34 -16.78
C ILE A 166 12.15 18.13 -17.92
N VAL A 167 11.13 18.97 -17.97
CA VAL A 167 10.14 18.96 -19.05
C VAL A 167 10.44 20.12 -19.99
N ASP A 168 11.04 19.82 -21.15
CA ASP A 168 11.40 20.81 -22.18
C ASP A 168 11.53 20.18 -23.56
N GLU A 169 10.89 20.77 -24.58
CA GLU A 169 11.08 20.35 -25.97
C GLU A 169 12.32 21.04 -26.54
N THR A 170 13.40 20.28 -26.71
CA THR A 170 14.68 20.74 -27.24
C THR A 170 15.23 19.74 -28.26
N THR A 171 16.16 20.18 -29.11
CA THR A 171 16.87 19.29 -30.04
C THR A 171 17.75 18.32 -29.25
N GLU A 172 18.11 17.18 -29.84
CA GLU A 172 19.03 16.21 -29.22
C GLU A 172 20.35 16.86 -28.76
N GLY A 173 21.01 17.63 -29.63
CA GLY A 173 22.23 18.36 -29.24
C GLY A 173 22.00 19.37 -28.11
N GLY A 174 20.85 20.04 -28.09
CA GLY A 174 20.49 20.96 -27.01
C GLY A 174 20.19 20.25 -25.68
N ARG A 175 19.70 19.01 -25.71
CA ARG A 175 19.53 18.16 -24.50
C ARG A 175 20.88 17.80 -23.90
N ASP A 176 21.83 17.38 -24.73
CA ASP A 176 23.18 16.99 -24.28
C ASP A 176 23.96 18.19 -23.72
N GLU A 177 23.87 19.35 -24.38
CA GLU A 177 24.45 20.61 -23.88
C GLU A 177 23.84 20.99 -22.54
N LEU A 178 22.49 20.96 -22.43
CA LEU A 178 21.80 21.26 -21.17
C LEU A 178 22.20 20.29 -20.06
N HIS A 179 22.30 19.00 -20.35
CA HIS A 179 22.73 17.99 -19.39
C HIS A 179 24.16 18.27 -18.92
N SER A 180 25.11 18.47 -19.85
CA SER A 180 26.51 18.76 -19.54
C SER A 180 26.67 20.03 -18.70
N ASP A 181 25.98 21.12 -19.07
CA ASP A 181 26.05 22.39 -18.34
C ASP A 181 25.51 22.27 -16.92
N LEU A 182 24.43 21.52 -16.72
CA LEU A 182 23.88 21.31 -15.40
C LEU A 182 24.73 20.37 -14.54
N LEU A 183 25.43 19.40 -15.15
CA LEU A 183 26.42 18.56 -14.45
C LEU A 183 27.63 19.36 -13.96
N ARG A 184 28.06 20.38 -14.70
CA ARG A 184 29.17 21.27 -14.31
C ARG A 184 28.91 22.07 -13.03
N LEU A 185 27.64 22.22 -12.64
CA LEU A 185 27.27 22.92 -11.40
C LEU A 185 27.54 22.08 -10.14
N ARG A 186 27.68 20.75 -10.27
CA ARG A 186 27.94 19.87 -9.14
C ARG A 186 29.32 20.12 -8.54
N ASN A 187 29.39 20.11 -7.21
CA ASN A 187 30.62 20.26 -6.46
C ASN A 187 30.94 18.97 -5.67
N PRO A 188 32.23 18.58 -5.52
CA PRO A 188 32.64 17.55 -4.58
C PRO A 188 32.14 17.72 -3.14
N THR A 189 31.83 18.95 -2.70
CA THR A 189 31.28 19.22 -1.35
C THR A 189 29.77 19.02 -1.22
N ASP A 190 29.06 18.77 -2.32
CA ASP A 190 27.62 18.55 -2.28
C ASP A 190 27.30 17.28 -1.48
N GLN A 191 26.21 17.31 -0.71
CA GLN A 191 25.83 16.17 0.14
C GLN A 191 25.15 15.04 -0.65
N PHE A 192 24.65 15.36 -1.84
CA PHE A 192 23.90 14.46 -2.71
C PHE A 192 24.41 14.56 -4.14
N ILE A 193 24.28 13.47 -4.88
CA ILE A 193 24.51 13.44 -6.32
C ILE A 193 23.14 13.33 -7.00
N TYR A 194 22.92 14.05 -8.09
CA TYR A 194 21.63 13.97 -8.77
C TYR A 194 21.73 14.09 -10.27
N ASP A 195 21.10 13.19 -11.01
CA ASP A 195 21.10 13.17 -12.48
C ASP A 195 19.82 13.79 -13.06
N TYR A 196 19.84 14.14 -14.35
CA TYR A 196 18.68 14.73 -15.01
C TYR A 196 18.02 13.75 -15.98
N VAL A 197 16.69 13.77 -15.99
CA VAL A 197 15.85 13.06 -16.95
C VAL A 197 15.14 14.12 -17.78
N ILE A 198 15.47 14.26 -19.06
CA ILE A 198 14.93 15.33 -19.91
C ILE A 198 13.89 14.75 -20.86
N VAL A 199 12.63 15.14 -20.67
CA VAL A 199 11.49 14.68 -21.48
C VAL A 199 10.84 15.83 -22.27
N PRO A 200 10.40 15.59 -23.51
CA PRO A 200 9.90 16.65 -24.38
C PRO A 200 8.43 17.02 -24.18
N THR A 201 7.62 16.15 -23.56
CA THR A 201 6.15 16.31 -23.52
C THR A 201 5.53 16.13 -22.14
N ALA A 202 4.28 16.58 -21.98
CA ALA A 202 3.50 16.38 -20.75
C ALA A 202 3.18 14.89 -20.51
N ASP A 203 2.77 14.16 -21.54
CA ASP A 203 2.56 12.71 -21.48
C ASP A 203 3.83 11.98 -21.02
N ASP A 204 4.99 12.38 -21.54
CA ASP A 204 6.29 11.79 -21.16
C ASP A 204 6.66 12.10 -19.71
N ALA A 205 6.34 13.30 -19.22
CA ALA A 205 6.56 13.68 -17.82
C ALA A 205 5.69 12.85 -16.87
N VAL A 206 4.43 12.59 -17.24
CA VAL A 206 3.53 11.71 -16.49
C VAL A 206 4.01 10.27 -16.54
N ALA A 207 4.43 9.77 -17.70
CA ALA A 207 5.02 8.45 -17.85
C ALA A 207 6.28 8.28 -16.99
N ALA A 208 7.17 9.29 -16.96
CA ALA A 208 8.35 9.30 -16.08
C ALA A 208 7.94 9.22 -14.60
N ALA A 209 6.97 10.02 -14.16
CA ALA A 209 6.52 10.03 -12.76
C ALA A 209 5.88 8.70 -12.31
N LEU A 210 5.25 7.98 -13.25
CA LEU A 210 4.64 6.66 -13.03
C LEU A 210 5.62 5.49 -13.08
N THR A 211 6.82 5.66 -13.66
CA THR A 211 7.70 4.53 -13.96
C THR A 211 9.10 4.66 -13.37
N ASN A 212 9.57 5.88 -13.11
CA ASN A 212 10.86 6.17 -12.52
C ASN A 212 10.72 6.53 -11.03
N PRO A 213 11.16 5.65 -10.12
CA PRO A 213 11.10 5.90 -8.70
C PRO A 213 12.18 6.82 -8.15
N ASN A 214 13.28 7.06 -8.89
CA ASN A 214 14.41 7.84 -8.41
C ASN A 214 14.16 9.35 -8.48
N LEU A 215 13.08 9.78 -9.13
CA LEU A 215 12.68 11.18 -9.22
C LEU A 215 12.35 11.72 -7.82
N LEU A 216 12.95 12.86 -7.46
CA LEU A 216 12.59 13.64 -6.26
C LEU A 216 12.17 15.08 -6.57
N ALA A 217 12.40 15.55 -7.79
CA ALA A 217 12.04 16.89 -8.22
C ALA A 217 11.70 16.94 -9.71
N CYS A 218 10.90 17.93 -10.10
CA CYS A 218 10.57 18.23 -11.49
C CYS A 218 10.76 19.72 -11.78
N VAL A 219 11.47 20.03 -12.87
CA VAL A 219 11.68 21.38 -13.40
C VAL A 219 10.91 21.51 -14.71
N ILE A 220 9.87 22.32 -14.70
CA ILE A 220 9.03 22.56 -15.88
C ILE A 220 9.56 23.80 -16.62
N ARG A 221 9.79 23.67 -17.93
CA ARG A 221 10.13 24.79 -18.83
C ARG A 221 8.97 24.98 -19.82
N PRO A 222 8.44 26.19 -20.07
CA PRO A 222 7.21 26.38 -20.88
C PRO A 222 7.25 25.92 -22.35
N GLY A 223 8.37 25.37 -22.83
CA GLY A 223 8.60 24.97 -24.22
C GLY A 223 8.00 23.63 -24.65
N PHE A 224 7.48 22.82 -23.72
CA PHE A 224 6.98 21.47 -24.02
C PHE A 224 5.65 21.42 -24.78
N THR A 225 5.40 20.28 -25.43
CA THR A 225 4.14 19.90 -26.07
C THR A 225 3.36 18.87 -25.25
N ASP A 226 2.06 18.69 -25.52
CA ASP A 226 1.22 17.84 -24.66
C ASP A 226 1.48 16.34 -24.91
N HIS A 227 1.53 15.91 -26.18
CA HIS A 227 1.46 14.49 -26.54
C HIS A 227 2.80 13.84 -26.86
N THR A 228 3.03 12.67 -26.29
CA THR A 228 4.24 11.87 -26.53
C THR A 228 4.37 11.45 -28.00
N ARG A 229 5.62 11.37 -28.48
CA ARG A 229 5.97 10.77 -29.77
C ARG A 229 6.44 9.32 -29.64
N GLU A 230 6.62 8.84 -28.41
CA GLU A 230 7.09 7.50 -28.11
C GLU A 230 5.96 6.47 -28.19
N VAL A 231 6.34 5.22 -28.48
CA VAL A 231 5.39 4.10 -28.51
C VAL A 231 5.20 3.55 -27.09
N LEU A 232 4.19 4.07 -26.41
CA LEU A 232 3.78 3.55 -25.10
C LEU A 232 2.92 2.29 -25.24
N SER A 233 2.98 1.40 -24.23
CA SER A 233 2.03 0.30 -24.14
C SER A 233 0.61 0.83 -24.02
N ARG A 234 -0.38 -0.02 -24.35
CA ARG A 234 -1.79 0.32 -24.11
C ARG A 234 -2.02 0.72 -22.65
N ASP A 235 -1.56 -0.11 -21.72
CA ASP A 235 -1.76 0.11 -20.29
C ASP A 235 -1.15 1.42 -19.79
N LEU A 236 0.10 1.73 -20.17
CA LEU A 236 0.76 2.97 -19.74
C LEU A 236 0.11 4.21 -20.37
N ARG A 237 -0.29 4.14 -21.65
CA ARG A 237 -1.03 5.24 -22.31
C ARG A 237 -2.38 5.48 -21.64
N ASP A 238 -3.10 4.42 -21.31
CA ASP A 238 -4.39 4.51 -20.61
C ASP A 238 -4.19 5.08 -19.19
N ALA A 239 -3.11 4.69 -18.49
CA ALA A 239 -2.77 5.26 -17.17
C ALA A 239 -2.38 6.75 -17.24
N VAL A 240 -1.63 7.18 -18.26
CA VAL A 240 -1.31 8.61 -18.51
C VAL A 240 -2.60 9.40 -18.76
N ALA A 241 -3.49 8.88 -19.61
CA ALA A 241 -4.78 9.52 -19.87
C ALA A 241 -5.62 9.65 -18.59
N PHE A 242 -5.68 8.58 -17.78
CA PHE A 242 -6.42 8.57 -16.51
C PHE A 242 -5.87 9.59 -15.51
N ALA A 243 -4.54 9.75 -15.43
CA ALA A 243 -3.91 10.77 -14.59
C ALA A 243 -4.31 12.20 -15.00
N HIS A 244 -4.40 12.47 -16.29
CA HIS A 244 -4.89 13.76 -16.80
C HIS A 244 -6.39 13.97 -16.55
N GLU A 245 -7.21 12.92 -16.66
CA GLU A 245 -8.66 12.98 -16.45
C GLU A 245 -9.03 13.22 -14.99
N THR A 246 -8.40 12.49 -14.07
CA THR A 246 -8.60 12.63 -12.62
C THR A 246 -8.22 14.01 -12.08
N THR A 247 -7.47 14.80 -12.85
CA THR A 247 -7.03 16.15 -12.49
C THR A 247 -7.95 17.25 -13.05
N LYS A 248 -9.02 16.90 -13.79
CA LYS A 248 -9.88 17.92 -14.44
C LYS A 248 -10.66 18.78 -13.42
N ALA A 249 -10.11 19.99 -13.25
CA ALA A 249 -10.68 21.25 -12.76
C ALA A 249 -10.63 21.53 -11.25
N SER A 250 -9.48 22.03 -10.76
CA SER A 250 -9.49 22.99 -9.65
C SER A 250 -10.12 24.31 -10.14
N PRO A 251 -11.25 24.79 -9.58
CA PRO A 251 -11.96 25.97 -10.06
C PRO A 251 -11.32 27.31 -9.67
N THR A 252 -10.19 27.32 -8.95
CA THR A 252 -9.81 28.47 -8.11
C THR A 252 -8.70 29.37 -8.66
N GLY A 253 -8.34 29.26 -9.95
CA GLY A 253 -7.35 30.16 -10.57
C GLY A 253 -7.95 31.11 -11.60
N PRO A 254 -7.59 32.42 -11.62
CA PRO A 254 -7.93 33.26 -12.76
C PRO A 254 -7.41 32.61 -14.03
N MET A 255 -8.32 32.30 -14.96
CA MET A 255 -8.01 31.69 -16.25
C MET A 255 -7.02 32.58 -16.99
N SER A 256 -5.73 32.26 -16.92
CA SER A 256 -4.72 32.94 -17.73
C SER A 256 -5.12 32.82 -19.22
N PRO A 257 -5.07 33.91 -20.00
CA PRO A 257 -5.44 33.89 -21.41
C PRO A 257 -4.42 33.13 -22.29
N LEU A 258 -3.24 32.81 -21.75
CA LEU A 258 -2.16 32.13 -22.49
C LEU A 258 -2.25 30.61 -22.36
N ASN A 259 -2.39 29.92 -23.49
CA ASN A 259 -2.46 28.46 -23.55
C ASN A 259 -1.22 27.77 -22.94
N SER A 260 -0.02 28.36 -23.07
CA SER A 260 1.21 27.81 -22.49
C SER A 260 1.16 27.76 -20.95
N VAL A 261 0.61 28.78 -20.29
CA VAL A 261 0.47 28.83 -18.83
C VAL A 261 -0.53 27.78 -18.35
N ARG A 262 -1.65 27.61 -19.08
CA ARG A 262 -2.65 26.57 -18.77
C ARG A 262 -2.04 25.16 -18.84
N ARG A 263 -1.18 24.89 -19.82
CA ARG A 263 -0.48 23.60 -19.92
C ARG A 263 0.44 23.34 -18.75
N VAL A 264 1.27 24.32 -18.38
CA VAL A 264 2.16 24.25 -17.21
C VAL A 264 1.37 23.94 -15.94
N LEU A 265 0.25 24.65 -15.74
CA LEU A 265 -0.63 24.46 -14.59
C LEU A 265 -1.26 23.06 -14.54
N ARG A 266 -1.82 22.59 -15.65
CA ARG A 266 -2.41 21.25 -15.73
C ARG A 266 -1.40 20.15 -15.45
N LEU A 267 -0.19 20.27 -16.02
CA LEU A 267 0.87 19.31 -15.77
C LEU A 267 1.30 19.34 -14.30
N ALA A 268 1.45 20.52 -13.70
CA ALA A 268 1.81 20.65 -12.29
C ALA A 268 0.76 20.01 -11.37
N ASP A 269 -0.52 20.29 -11.60
CA ASP A 269 -1.63 19.68 -10.84
C ASP A 269 -1.64 18.15 -11.04
N THR A 270 -1.34 17.66 -12.25
CA THR A 270 -1.29 16.21 -12.55
C THR A 270 -0.14 15.53 -11.80
N LEU A 271 1.07 16.12 -11.85
CA LEU A 271 2.25 15.58 -11.17
C LEU A 271 2.13 15.63 -9.65
N ALA A 272 1.59 16.72 -9.09
CA ALA A 272 1.34 16.83 -7.65
C ALA A 272 0.30 15.81 -7.18
N ASN A 273 -0.76 15.60 -7.97
CA ASN A 273 -1.75 14.56 -7.69
C ASN A 273 -1.20 13.14 -7.78
N LEU A 274 -0.19 12.91 -8.64
CA LEU A 274 0.45 11.62 -8.89
C LEU A 274 1.53 11.28 -7.87
N ARG A 275 2.41 12.22 -7.54
CA ARG A 275 3.57 12.04 -6.68
C ARG A 275 3.80 13.35 -5.89
N PRO A 276 3.02 13.62 -4.83
CA PRO A 276 3.09 14.86 -4.04
C PRO A 276 4.44 15.04 -3.33
N GLU A 277 5.25 13.98 -3.24
CA GLU A 277 6.62 14.06 -2.79
C GLU A 277 7.57 14.72 -3.80
N LEU A 278 7.21 14.77 -5.10
CA LEU A 278 8.00 15.46 -6.13
C LEU A 278 7.80 16.97 -6.03
N ASP A 279 8.87 17.70 -5.70
CA ASP A 279 8.79 19.16 -5.72
C ASP A 279 8.85 19.69 -7.14
N LEU A 280 7.91 20.59 -7.43
CA LEU A 280 7.79 21.24 -8.73
C LEU A 280 8.48 22.61 -8.71
N TYR A 281 9.33 22.84 -9.70
CA TYR A 281 10.01 24.09 -9.95
C TYR A 281 9.67 24.58 -11.37
N LEU A 282 9.49 25.89 -11.55
CA LEU A 282 9.25 26.47 -12.87
C LEU A 282 10.47 27.26 -13.29
N MET A 283 10.99 26.98 -14.49
CA MET A 283 12.01 27.80 -15.12
C MET A 283 11.39 28.58 -16.27
N ALA A 284 11.17 29.88 -16.05
CA ALA A 284 10.49 30.76 -16.98
C ALA A 284 11.44 31.83 -17.55
N GLY A 285 11.09 32.34 -18.74
CA GLY A 285 11.78 33.46 -19.37
C GLY A 285 11.16 34.80 -18.96
N ALA A 286 10.78 35.62 -19.94
CA ALA A 286 10.12 36.90 -19.70
C ALA A 286 8.77 36.76 -18.98
N HIS A 287 8.36 37.82 -18.26
CA HIS A 287 7.08 37.95 -17.52
C HIS A 287 6.95 37.12 -16.23
N ILE A 288 8.07 36.79 -15.56
CA ILE A 288 8.10 36.05 -14.29
C ILE A 288 7.23 36.70 -13.20
N GLU A 289 7.20 38.03 -13.07
CA GLU A 289 6.44 38.65 -11.98
C GLU A 289 4.93 38.45 -12.16
N SER A 290 4.45 38.43 -13.41
CA SER A 290 3.04 38.19 -13.74
C SER A 290 2.62 36.72 -13.61
N LEU A 291 3.55 35.79 -13.87
CA LEU A 291 3.34 34.35 -13.69
C LEU A 291 3.45 33.95 -12.21
N ALA A 292 4.39 34.53 -11.46
CA ALA A 292 4.64 34.19 -10.07
C ALA A 292 3.37 34.29 -9.22
N GLY A 293 2.63 35.40 -9.32
CA GLY A 293 1.39 35.62 -8.56
C GLY A 293 0.25 34.64 -8.85
N ALA A 294 0.22 34.01 -10.03
CA ALA A 294 -0.79 33.02 -10.41
C ALA A 294 -0.37 31.56 -10.15
N LEU A 295 0.92 31.33 -9.88
CA LEU A 295 1.54 29.99 -9.84
C LEU A 295 2.08 29.58 -8.47
N THR A 296 2.13 30.50 -7.51
CA THR A 296 2.81 30.33 -6.20
C THR A 296 2.37 29.12 -5.38
N HIS A 297 1.13 28.65 -5.49
CA HIS A 297 0.65 27.53 -4.69
C HIS A 297 1.11 26.15 -5.21
N ARG A 298 1.53 26.07 -6.49
CA ARG A 298 1.84 24.80 -7.16
C ARG A 298 3.33 24.53 -7.31
N PHE A 299 4.12 25.60 -7.32
CA PHE A 299 5.56 25.53 -7.50
C PHE A 299 6.26 25.99 -6.24
N ARG A 300 7.27 25.23 -5.80
CA ARG A 300 8.08 25.60 -4.63
C ARG A 300 8.86 26.89 -4.86
N ARG A 301 9.36 27.10 -6.09
CA ARG A 301 10.07 28.31 -6.52
C ARG A 301 10.03 28.45 -8.04
N VAL A 302 10.04 29.70 -8.51
CA VAL A 302 10.18 30.06 -9.92
C VAL A 302 11.57 30.65 -10.15
N PHE A 303 12.24 30.24 -11.22
CA PHE A 303 13.59 30.68 -11.59
C PHE A 303 13.62 31.27 -12.98
N ARG A 304 14.53 32.22 -13.22
CA ARG A 304 14.89 32.61 -14.60
C ARG A 304 15.78 31.54 -15.22
N ARG A 305 15.87 31.52 -16.56
CA ARG A 305 16.78 30.61 -17.28
C ARG A 305 18.25 30.81 -16.89
N GLU A 306 18.64 32.01 -16.47
CA GLU A 306 20.01 32.31 -16.05
C GLU A 306 20.33 31.84 -14.60
N ASP A 307 19.31 31.53 -13.79
CA ASP A 307 19.45 31.24 -12.35
C ASP A 307 19.76 29.76 -12.04
N GLN A 308 20.58 29.10 -12.87
CA GLN A 308 20.82 27.66 -12.74
C GLN A 308 21.51 27.28 -11.43
N PHE A 309 22.40 28.14 -10.91
CA PHE A 309 23.07 27.93 -9.62
C PHE A 309 22.07 27.96 -8.44
N GLU A 310 21.11 28.88 -8.45
CA GLU A 310 20.06 28.96 -7.43
C GLU A 310 19.11 27.75 -7.48
N LEU A 311 18.83 27.24 -8.68
CA LEU A 311 18.10 25.98 -8.87
C LEU A 311 18.87 24.81 -8.25
N HIS A 312 20.16 24.66 -8.57
CA HIS A 312 21.04 23.63 -8.00
C HIS A 312 21.01 23.64 -6.46
N LEU A 313 21.23 24.79 -5.83
CA LEU A 313 21.16 24.91 -4.36
C LEU A 313 19.77 24.58 -3.80
N SER A 314 18.71 24.94 -4.53
CA SER A 314 17.33 24.65 -4.12
C SER A 314 16.99 23.16 -4.18
N LEU A 315 17.53 22.42 -5.16
CA LEU A 315 17.40 20.97 -5.28
C LEU A 315 18.10 20.27 -4.11
N LEU A 316 19.37 20.61 -3.84
CA LEU A 316 20.14 20.02 -2.73
C LEU A 316 19.50 20.28 -1.37
N ARG A 317 19.05 21.52 -1.13
CA ARG A 317 18.36 21.90 0.12
C ARG A 317 17.09 21.08 0.31
N ARG A 318 16.37 20.78 -0.77
CA ARG A 318 15.14 19.99 -0.67
C ARG A 318 15.43 18.51 -0.43
N ALA A 319 16.37 17.92 -1.16
CA ALA A 319 16.84 16.55 -0.89
C ALA A 319 17.27 16.40 0.58
N GLN A 320 18.03 17.37 1.11
CA GLN A 320 18.42 17.39 2.52
C GLN A 320 17.22 17.43 3.47
N HIS A 321 16.17 18.20 3.16
CA HIS A 321 14.97 18.29 3.99
C HIS A 321 14.19 16.96 4.03
N LEU A 322 14.13 16.22 2.91
CA LEU A 322 13.54 14.88 2.88
C LEU A 322 14.40 13.85 3.62
N TYR A 323 15.72 14.01 3.53
CA TYR A 323 16.71 13.13 4.15
C TYR A 323 16.89 13.36 5.66
N ASP A 324 16.45 14.50 6.19
CA ASP A 324 16.65 14.89 7.58
C ASP A 324 15.96 13.91 8.56
N THR A 325 16.69 13.51 9.61
CA THR A 325 16.19 12.59 10.66
C THR A 325 16.53 13.16 12.03
N PRO A 326 15.86 14.26 12.42
CA PRO A 326 16.31 15.11 13.52
C PRO A 326 16.40 14.38 14.86
N PHE A 327 15.55 13.38 15.10
CA PHE A 327 15.59 12.63 16.36
C PHE A 327 16.66 11.53 16.33
N PHE A 328 16.75 10.77 15.24
CA PHE A 328 17.80 9.77 15.09
C PHE A 328 19.21 10.40 15.10
N ASP A 329 19.38 11.55 14.42
CA ASP A 329 20.65 12.27 14.40
C ASP A 329 21.06 12.76 15.78
N ALA A 330 20.10 13.25 16.58
CA ALA A 330 20.35 13.65 17.96
C ALA A 330 20.77 12.45 18.84
N ILE A 331 20.14 11.28 18.67
CA ILE A 331 20.56 10.05 19.37
C ILE A 331 21.96 9.62 18.96
N ARG A 332 22.26 9.65 17.65
CA ARG A 332 23.58 9.29 17.12
C ARG A 332 24.66 10.21 17.66
N GLU A 333 24.37 11.51 17.74
CA GLU A 333 25.27 12.50 18.29
C GLU A 333 25.47 12.28 19.81
N HIS A 334 24.38 12.06 20.56
CA HIS A 334 24.44 11.75 21.98
C HIS A 334 25.30 10.50 22.26
N ALA A 335 25.11 9.42 21.50
CA ALA A 335 25.85 8.17 21.65
C ALA A 335 27.37 8.36 21.46
N ARG A 336 27.79 9.31 20.61
CA ARG A 336 29.21 9.60 20.33
C ARG A 336 29.85 10.51 21.38
N ARG A 337 29.07 11.28 22.11
CA ARG A 337 29.59 12.23 23.11
C ARG A 337 30.07 11.51 24.37
N PRO A 338 31.25 11.87 24.92
CA PRO A 338 31.66 11.43 26.24
C PRO A 338 30.73 12.02 27.31
N ALA A 339 30.20 11.20 28.21
CA ALA A 339 29.34 11.64 29.30
C ALA A 339 29.53 10.77 30.54
N GLY A 340 29.43 11.38 31.73
CA GLY A 340 29.29 10.66 33.00
C GLY A 340 27.81 10.44 33.31
N VAL A 341 27.42 9.20 33.62
CA VAL A 341 26.01 8.83 33.85
C VAL A 341 25.78 8.62 35.35
N PHE A 342 24.95 9.48 35.94
CA PHE A 342 24.43 9.34 37.32
C PHE A 342 22.90 9.21 37.35
N HIS A 343 22.30 8.85 36.20
CA HIS A 343 20.87 8.65 36.04
C HIS A 343 20.48 7.19 36.33
N ALA A 344 19.19 6.93 36.56
CA ALA A 344 18.64 5.59 36.82
C ALA A 344 18.57 4.72 35.54
N LEU A 345 19.69 4.56 34.84
CA LEU A 345 19.83 3.78 33.60
C LEU A 345 21.11 2.93 33.65
N PRO A 346 21.09 1.77 34.33
CA PRO A 346 22.29 0.97 34.56
C PRO A 346 22.93 0.44 33.26
N VAL A 347 22.14 0.24 32.21
CA VAL A 347 22.59 -0.26 30.90
C VAL A 347 23.18 0.86 30.03
N SER A 348 22.85 2.13 30.32
CA SER A 348 23.33 3.26 29.53
C SER A 348 24.85 3.27 29.45
N ARG A 349 25.37 3.54 28.25
CA ARG A 349 26.80 3.52 27.93
C ARG A 349 27.47 2.15 28.07
N GLY A 350 26.71 1.08 28.35
CA GLY A 350 27.19 -0.29 28.42
C GLY A 350 28.04 -0.63 29.65
N GLY A 351 28.23 0.27 30.61
CA GLY A 351 29.16 0.08 31.73
C GLY A 351 28.87 -1.14 32.60
N SER A 352 27.59 -1.45 32.85
CA SER A 352 27.16 -2.64 33.60
C SER A 352 27.28 -3.96 32.82
N VAL A 353 27.39 -3.88 31.49
CA VAL A 353 27.36 -5.04 30.59
C VAL A 353 28.77 -5.42 30.15
N VAL A 354 29.54 -4.46 29.63
CA VAL A 354 30.89 -4.68 29.09
C VAL A 354 31.86 -5.22 30.15
N GLY A 355 31.73 -4.76 31.41
CA GLY A 355 32.54 -5.25 32.52
C GLY A 355 32.02 -6.54 33.17
N SER A 356 30.88 -7.08 32.72
CA SER A 356 30.28 -8.26 33.33
C SER A 356 30.97 -9.54 32.89
N LYS A 357 31.21 -10.44 33.85
CA LYS A 357 31.77 -11.78 33.59
C LYS A 357 30.75 -12.76 32.98
N TRP A 358 29.46 -12.43 33.05
CA TRP A 358 28.38 -13.39 32.76
C TRP A 358 27.50 -12.99 31.58
N ILE A 359 27.43 -11.70 31.24
CA ILE A 359 26.48 -11.17 30.24
C ILE A 359 27.17 -10.36 29.13
N GLY A 360 28.44 -10.66 28.84
CA GLY A 360 29.16 -10.03 27.71
C GLY A 360 28.52 -10.35 26.36
N ASP A 361 27.84 -11.50 26.27
CA ASP A 361 27.05 -11.95 25.12
C ASP A 361 25.94 -10.98 24.71
N PHE A 362 25.44 -10.12 25.62
CA PHE A 362 24.51 -9.05 25.28
C PHE A 362 25.16 -8.10 24.25
N VAL A 363 26.38 -7.61 24.52
CA VAL A 363 27.07 -6.68 23.61
C VAL A 363 27.45 -7.39 22.31
N ASP A 364 27.88 -8.64 22.40
CA ASP A 364 28.25 -9.44 21.22
C ASP A 364 27.05 -9.64 20.29
N PHE A 365 25.84 -9.81 20.86
CA PHE A 365 24.62 -10.00 20.08
C PHE A 365 24.02 -8.69 19.53
N TYR A 366 23.80 -7.67 20.38
CA TYR A 366 23.11 -6.44 19.99
C TYR A 366 24.04 -5.33 19.47
N GLY A 367 25.32 -5.40 19.81
CA GLY A 367 26.29 -4.36 19.51
C GLY A 367 26.27 -3.19 20.50
N LEU A 368 27.44 -2.58 20.68
CA LEU A 368 27.65 -1.51 21.66
C LEU A 368 26.84 -0.24 21.37
N ASN A 369 26.56 0.06 20.09
CA ASN A 369 25.83 1.27 19.70
C ASN A 369 24.41 1.33 20.30
N LEU A 370 23.75 0.18 20.48
CA LEU A 370 22.44 0.12 21.11
C LEU A 370 22.49 0.61 22.57
N LEU A 371 23.54 0.22 23.29
CA LEU A 371 23.76 0.61 24.70
C LEU A 371 24.25 2.06 24.83
N LEU A 372 25.03 2.55 23.86
CA LEU A 372 25.49 3.94 23.82
C LEU A 372 24.33 4.91 23.48
N ALA A 373 23.35 4.45 22.71
CA ALA A 373 22.14 5.19 22.37
C ALA A 373 21.10 5.20 23.50
N GLU A 374 21.25 4.34 24.51
CA GLU A 374 20.32 4.26 25.64
C GLU A 374 20.41 5.50 26.53
N SER A 375 19.32 6.26 26.58
CA SER A 375 19.26 7.58 27.23
C SER A 375 17.82 7.97 27.62
N SER A 376 17.67 9.16 28.20
CA SER A 376 16.40 9.72 28.68
C SER A 376 16.28 11.21 28.39
N ALA A 377 15.05 11.75 28.46
CA ALA A 377 14.74 13.17 28.26
C ALA A 377 15.49 14.12 29.22
N THR A 378 15.96 13.61 30.36
CA THR A 378 16.72 14.35 31.38
C THR A 378 18.11 14.78 30.91
N SER A 379 18.59 14.28 29.77
CA SER A 379 19.87 14.67 29.16
C SER A 379 19.86 16.07 28.52
N GLY A 380 18.73 16.80 28.53
CA GLY A 380 18.57 18.20 28.12
C GLY A 380 18.66 18.47 26.60
N GLU A 381 19.40 17.62 25.90
CA GLU A 381 19.61 17.64 24.45
C GLU A 381 18.60 16.77 23.70
N LEU A 382 18.13 15.70 24.35
CA LEU A 382 17.10 14.82 23.81
C LEU A 382 15.71 15.32 24.22
N ASP A 383 14.78 15.31 23.27
CA ASP A 383 13.41 15.78 23.43
C ASP A 383 12.58 14.83 24.31
N SER A 384 11.49 15.32 24.90
CA SER A 384 10.54 14.50 25.67
C SER A 384 9.41 14.03 24.75
N LEU A 385 9.10 12.73 24.73
CA LEU A 385 7.96 12.23 23.95
C LEU A 385 6.62 12.74 24.49
N LEU A 386 6.52 12.96 25.80
CA LEU A 386 5.30 13.44 26.44
C LEU A 386 5.10 14.95 26.23
N ALA A 387 6.16 15.71 25.97
CA ALA A 387 6.08 17.14 25.69
C ALA A 387 7.11 17.54 24.61
N PRO A 388 6.89 17.12 23.35
CA PRO A 388 7.88 17.30 22.30
C PRO A 388 7.97 18.76 21.86
N VAL A 389 9.16 19.36 21.96
CA VAL A 389 9.41 20.77 21.63
C VAL A 389 10.60 21.00 20.70
N LYS A 390 11.46 19.98 20.49
CA LYS A 390 12.69 20.06 19.70
C LYS A 390 12.71 18.99 18.60
N THR A 391 13.56 17.96 18.75
CA THR A 391 13.88 17.00 17.69
C THR A 391 12.75 16.01 17.43
N LEU A 392 12.03 15.57 18.47
CA LEU A 392 10.82 14.75 18.30
C LEU A 392 9.70 15.56 17.66
N LYS A 393 9.51 16.82 18.09
CA LYS A 393 8.49 17.68 17.46
C LYS A 393 8.77 17.85 15.97
N LYS A 394 10.03 18.11 15.59
CA LYS A 394 10.43 18.22 14.19
C LYS A 394 10.22 16.90 13.44
N ALA A 395 10.59 15.75 14.01
CA ALA A 395 10.35 14.43 13.40
C ALA A 395 8.85 14.17 13.17
N GLN A 396 8.00 14.49 14.15
CA GLN A 396 6.54 14.40 14.05
C GLN A 396 5.96 15.32 12.96
N LEU A 397 6.48 16.54 12.81
CA LEU A 397 6.09 17.46 11.74
C LEU A 397 6.50 16.95 10.35
N LEU A 398 7.71 16.40 10.21
CA LEU A 398 8.15 15.75 8.97
C LEU A 398 7.26 14.55 8.64
N ALA A 399 6.87 13.75 9.65
CA ALA A 399 5.93 12.65 9.47
C ALA A 399 4.51 13.11 9.13
N ALA A 400 3.99 14.17 9.74
CA ALA A 400 2.70 14.75 9.37
C ALA A 400 2.67 15.12 7.88
N ARG A 401 3.72 15.78 7.38
CA ARG A 401 3.85 16.06 5.95
C ARG A 401 3.87 14.78 5.10
N ALA A 402 4.74 13.83 5.43
CA ALA A 402 4.93 12.61 4.65
C ALA A 402 3.62 11.82 4.44
N TYR A 403 2.80 11.76 5.50
CA TYR A 403 1.55 11.00 5.49
C TYR A 403 0.31 11.83 5.12
N GLY A 404 0.46 13.14 4.87
CA GLY A 404 -0.65 14.04 4.52
C GLY A 404 -1.58 14.36 5.69
N ALA A 405 -1.08 14.31 6.92
CA ALA A 405 -1.84 14.60 8.13
C ALA A 405 -1.62 16.05 8.59
N LYS A 406 -2.61 16.66 9.27
CA LYS A 406 -2.43 17.96 9.94
C LYS A 406 -1.48 17.82 11.15
N ARG A 407 -1.51 16.67 11.83
CA ARG A 407 -0.57 16.30 12.92
C ARG A 407 -0.26 14.81 12.89
N THR A 408 0.91 14.44 13.40
CA THR A 408 1.30 13.04 13.63
C THR A 408 1.90 12.88 15.02
N TYR A 409 1.51 11.81 15.72
CA TYR A 409 2.08 11.40 17.01
C TYR A 409 2.77 10.05 16.87
N PHE A 410 3.92 9.89 17.53
CA PHE A 410 4.66 8.63 17.57
C PHE A 410 4.23 7.80 18.79
N VAL A 411 4.01 6.51 18.62
CA VAL A 411 3.55 5.62 19.69
C VAL A 411 4.52 4.44 19.81
N THR A 412 4.97 4.15 21.03
CA THR A 412 5.98 3.12 21.31
C THR A 412 5.40 1.81 21.85
N ASN A 413 4.08 1.67 21.86
CA ASN A 413 3.40 0.45 22.34
C ASN A 413 2.35 -0.08 21.33
N GLY A 414 2.66 0.08 20.05
CA GLY A 414 1.90 -0.42 18.91
C GLY A 414 0.56 0.29 18.68
N THR A 415 -0.08 -0.05 17.57
CA THR A 415 -1.39 0.51 17.19
C THR A 415 -2.49 0.13 18.18
N SER A 416 -2.33 -0.99 18.89
CA SER A 416 -3.18 -1.35 20.02
C SER A 416 -3.31 -0.24 21.05
N THR A 417 -2.25 0.56 21.25
CA THR A 417 -2.24 1.70 22.17
C THR A 417 -2.72 2.96 21.47
N ALA A 418 -2.33 3.16 20.21
CA ALA A 418 -2.80 4.25 19.37
C ALA A 418 -4.34 4.32 19.30
N ASN A 419 -5.01 3.18 19.10
CA ASN A 419 -6.48 3.11 19.05
C ASN A 419 -7.10 3.56 20.39
N LYS A 420 -6.54 3.14 21.53
CA LYS A 420 -7.03 3.56 22.85
C LYS A 420 -6.89 5.06 23.08
N ILE A 421 -5.75 5.63 22.66
CA ILE A 421 -5.51 7.08 22.75
C ILE A 421 -6.57 7.84 21.97
N VAL A 422 -6.85 7.46 20.72
CA VAL A 422 -7.86 8.16 19.90
C VAL A 422 -9.27 8.02 20.49
N HIS A 423 -9.67 6.81 20.88
CA HIS A 423 -10.97 6.57 21.52
C HIS A 423 -11.12 7.40 22.79
N GLN A 424 -10.16 7.33 23.72
CA GLN A 424 -10.21 8.07 24.98
C GLN A 424 -10.17 9.59 24.78
N ALA A 425 -9.53 10.08 23.72
CA ALA A 425 -9.43 11.50 23.44
C ALA A 425 -10.74 12.14 22.94
N VAL A 426 -11.61 11.35 22.29
CA VAL A 426 -12.74 11.91 21.52
C VAL A 426 -14.10 11.40 22.00
N VAL A 427 -14.12 10.29 22.75
CA VAL A 427 -15.34 9.61 23.19
C VAL A 427 -15.48 9.68 24.70
N SER A 428 -16.65 10.11 25.15
CA SER A 428 -17.07 10.14 26.55
C SER A 428 -17.90 8.90 26.93
N PRO A 429 -18.06 8.61 28.23
CA PRO A 429 -19.01 7.59 28.65
C PRO A 429 -20.41 7.83 28.08
N ASP A 430 -21.12 6.75 27.79
CA ASP A 430 -22.49 6.74 27.27
C ASP A 430 -22.69 7.27 25.83
N GLU A 431 -21.67 7.90 25.22
CA GLU A 431 -21.67 8.19 23.78
C GLU A 431 -21.61 6.88 22.96
N VAL A 432 -22.28 6.87 21.81
CA VAL A 432 -22.35 5.72 20.91
C VAL A 432 -21.17 5.73 19.94
N VAL A 433 -20.48 4.60 19.86
CA VAL A 433 -19.48 4.33 18.83
C VAL A 433 -19.97 3.20 17.94
N MET A 434 -20.10 3.50 16.65
CA MET A 434 -20.32 2.47 15.63
C MET A 434 -18.97 1.86 15.25
N VAL A 435 -18.82 0.55 15.40
CA VAL A 435 -17.53 -0.12 15.22
C VAL A 435 -17.68 -1.37 14.36
N ASP A 436 -16.78 -1.52 13.39
CA ASP A 436 -16.60 -2.76 12.63
C ASP A 436 -16.49 -3.96 13.58
N ARG A 437 -17.40 -4.95 13.45
CA ARG A 437 -17.40 -6.13 14.33
C ARG A 437 -16.10 -6.93 14.25
N ASN A 438 -15.44 -6.92 13.09
CA ASN A 438 -14.22 -7.67 12.84
C ASN A 438 -12.94 -6.86 13.12
N CYS A 439 -13.06 -5.79 13.90
CA CYS A 439 -11.94 -4.95 14.27
C CYS A 439 -11.00 -5.65 15.27
N HIS A 440 -9.78 -5.10 15.41
CA HIS A 440 -8.80 -5.64 16.32
C HIS A 440 -9.24 -5.48 17.80
N LYS A 441 -8.90 -6.47 18.65
CA LYS A 441 -9.25 -6.50 20.09
C LYS A 441 -9.00 -5.19 20.87
N SER A 442 -8.05 -4.36 20.43
CA SER A 442 -7.76 -3.08 21.07
C SER A 442 -8.91 -2.08 21.00
N HIS A 443 -9.77 -2.13 19.99
CA HIS A 443 -10.95 -1.27 19.92
C HIS A 443 -11.96 -1.65 21.00
N HIS A 444 -12.29 -2.93 21.14
CA HIS A 444 -13.18 -3.38 22.21
C HIS A 444 -12.61 -3.05 23.60
N HIS A 445 -11.29 -3.19 23.81
CA HIS A 445 -10.66 -2.72 25.04
C HIS A 445 -10.78 -1.21 25.23
N ALA A 446 -10.66 -0.42 24.16
CA ALA A 446 -10.81 1.03 24.23
C ALA A 446 -12.25 1.41 24.62
N LEU A 447 -13.25 0.82 23.97
CA LEU A 447 -14.67 1.05 24.24
C LEU A 447 -15.05 0.67 25.67
N MET A 448 -14.51 -0.45 26.17
CA MET A 448 -14.65 -0.84 27.57
C MET A 448 -14.03 0.20 28.52
N LEU A 449 -12.84 0.73 28.20
CA LEU A 449 -12.15 1.70 29.04
C LEU A 449 -12.84 3.07 29.04
N THR A 450 -13.34 3.53 27.89
CA THR A 450 -14.06 4.81 27.78
C THR A 450 -15.46 4.74 28.37
N GLY A 451 -16.07 3.55 28.41
CA GLY A 451 -17.48 3.40 28.80
C GLY A 451 -18.45 3.82 27.69
N ALA A 452 -18.01 3.75 26.44
CA ALA A 452 -18.84 4.06 25.28
C ALA A 452 -19.89 2.96 25.05
N ARG A 453 -21.06 3.36 24.57
CA ARG A 453 -22.10 2.46 24.06
C ARG A 453 -21.65 1.90 22.72
N THR A 454 -21.50 0.59 22.62
CA THR A 454 -20.90 -0.05 21.44
C THR A 454 -21.97 -0.55 20.49
N ALA A 455 -22.07 0.04 19.30
CA ALA A 455 -22.94 -0.42 18.22
C ALA A 455 -22.09 -1.13 17.14
N TYR A 456 -22.27 -2.44 16.98
CA TYR A 456 -21.49 -3.20 15.99
C TYR A 456 -22.04 -3.04 14.57
N LEU A 457 -21.12 -2.86 13.62
CA LEU A 457 -21.37 -2.88 12.19
C LEU A 457 -20.98 -4.24 11.61
N GLU A 458 -21.96 -4.95 11.08
CA GLU A 458 -21.75 -6.27 10.47
C GLU A 458 -21.16 -6.15 9.07
N ALA A 459 -20.11 -6.94 8.83
CA ALA A 459 -19.54 -7.14 7.51
C ALA A 459 -20.24 -8.29 6.78
N TYR A 460 -20.21 -8.29 5.44
CA TYR A 460 -20.78 -9.41 4.69
C TYR A 460 -20.00 -10.72 4.95
N PRO A 461 -20.67 -11.87 5.13
CA PRO A 461 -20.01 -13.13 5.40
C PRO A 461 -19.43 -13.75 4.11
N LEU A 462 -18.25 -14.37 4.20
CA LEU A 462 -17.70 -15.24 3.15
C LEU A 462 -17.65 -16.68 3.68
N ASN A 463 -18.82 -17.33 3.72
CA ASN A 463 -19.00 -18.64 4.36
C ASN A 463 -18.08 -19.73 3.79
N ASP A 464 -17.86 -19.73 2.47
CA ASP A 464 -17.03 -20.74 1.78
C ASP A 464 -15.56 -20.73 2.23
N VAL A 465 -15.08 -19.60 2.76
CA VAL A 465 -13.69 -19.41 3.19
C VAL A 465 -13.57 -19.06 4.68
N ALA A 466 -14.69 -19.06 5.41
CA ALA A 466 -14.80 -18.92 6.85
C ALA A 466 -14.17 -17.63 7.44
N PHE A 467 -14.35 -16.48 6.78
CA PHE A 467 -14.08 -15.16 7.37
C PHE A 467 -15.04 -14.10 6.83
N TYR A 468 -15.06 -12.91 7.44
CA TYR A 468 -15.91 -11.80 7.02
C TYR A 468 -15.18 -10.88 6.04
N GLY A 469 -15.97 -10.25 5.16
CA GLY A 469 -15.50 -9.23 4.25
C GLY A 469 -15.41 -7.85 4.88
N ALA A 470 -16.07 -6.86 4.27
CA ALA A 470 -16.12 -5.48 4.71
C ALA A 470 -17.55 -5.08 5.11
N VAL A 471 -17.70 -3.98 5.85
CA VAL A 471 -18.99 -3.38 6.20
C VAL A 471 -19.52 -2.58 5.01
N PRO A 472 -20.64 -2.97 4.39
CA PRO A 472 -21.26 -2.22 3.30
C PRO A 472 -21.65 -0.79 3.70
N LEU A 473 -21.48 0.18 2.80
CA LEU A 473 -21.83 1.58 3.07
C LEU A 473 -23.33 1.75 3.34
N ASN A 474 -24.19 1.00 2.64
CA ASN A 474 -25.63 1.01 2.90
C ASN A 474 -25.97 0.59 4.34
N ARG A 475 -25.21 -0.33 4.94
CA ARG A 475 -25.41 -0.78 6.32
C ARG A 475 -25.03 0.30 7.32
N ILE A 476 -23.95 1.04 7.04
CA ILE A 476 -23.53 2.19 7.85
C ILE A 476 -24.59 3.30 7.78
N LYS A 477 -25.06 3.63 6.56
CA LYS A 477 -26.13 4.61 6.35
C LYS A 477 -27.40 4.21 7.07
N GLN A 478 -27.86 2.96 6.90
CA GLN A 478 -29.07 2.48 7.58
C GLN A 478 -28.97 2.67 9.08
N LEU A 479 -27.85 2.28 9.70
CA LEU A 479 -27.72 2.42 11.16
C LEU A 479 -27.77 3.90 11.60
N LEU A 480 -27.12 4.81 10.87
CA LEU A 480 -27.25 6.25 11.15
C LEU A 480 -28.71 6.75 11.02
N LEU A 481 -29.44 6.25 10.01
CA LEU A 481 -30.87 6.57 9.83
C LEU A 481 -31.72 5.99 10.96
N ASP A 482 -31.41 4.79 11.46
CA ASP A 482 -32.09 4.16 12.60
C ASP A 482 -31.91 5.02 13.87
N TYR A 483 -30.69 5.48 14.15
CA TYR A 483 -30.43 6.41 15.26
C TYR A 483 -31.15 7.75 15.09
N ARG A 484 -31.26 8.27 13.86
CA ARG A 484 -32.03 9.47 13.55
C ARG A 484 -33.52 9.27 13.84
N ALA A 485 -34.08 8.15 13.40
CA ALA A 485 -35.49 7.80 13.62
C ALA A 485 -35.82 7.60 15.11
N ALA A 486 -34.85 7.12 15.89
CA ALA A 486 -34.96 6.98 17.34
C ALA A 486 -34.69 8.29 18.12
N GLY A 487 -34.31 9.38 17.46
CA GLY A 487 -33.96 10.63 18.13
C GLY A 487 -32.64 10.59 18.91
N ARG A 488 -31.79 9.60 18.65
CA ARG A 488 -30.51 9.34 19.34
C ARG A 488 -29.28 9.59 18.45
N LEU A 489 -29.45 10.24 17.29
CA LEU A 489 -28.34 10.53 16.36
C LEU A 489 -27.24 11.41 16.99
N ASP A 490 -27.62 12.30 17.91
CA ASP A 490 -26.68 13.16 18.63
C ASP A 490 -25.76 12.37 19.58
N GLU A 491 -26.18 11.18 20.04
CA GLU A 491 -25.36 10.29 20.86
C GLU A 491 -24.26 9.59 20.05
N VAL A 492 -24.46 9.41 18.73
CA VAL A 492 -23.47 8.79 17.85
C VAL A 492 -22.28 9.73 17.74
N ARG A 493 -21.13 9.35 18.29
CA ARG A 493 -19.93 10.21 18.29
C ARG A 493 -18.96 9.85 17.18
N MET A 494 -18.73 8.56 16.98
CA MET A 494 -17.63 8.08 16.14
C MET A 494 -18.00 6.83 15.35
N ILE A 495 -17.48 6.73 14.13
CA ILE A 495 -17.40 5.47 13.37
C ILE A 495 -15.94 4.99 13.35
N THR A 496 -15.73 3.72 13.72
CA THR A 496 -14.42 3.05 13.66
C THR A 496 -14.45 1.89 12.65
N LEU A 497 -13.59 1.94 11.64
CA LEU A 497 -13.49 0.92 10.59
C LEU A 497 -12.04 0.46 10.38
N THR A 498 -11.87 -0.82 10.04
CA THR A 498 -10.55 -1.42 9.73
C THR A 498 -10.25 -1.29 8.24
N ASN A 499 -9.25 -0.51 7.84
CA ASN A 499 -8.90 -0.31 6.43
C ASN A 499 -7.40 -0.49 6.15
N CYS A 500 -6.96 -1.49 5.39
CA CYS A 500 -7.72 -2.59 4.83
C CYS A 500 -8.06 -3.66 5.88
N THR A 501 -9.01 -4.53 5.55
CA THR A 501 -9.24 -5.77 6.32
C THR A 501 -8.00 -6.65 6.29
N PHE A 502 -7.92 -7.66 7.17
CA PHE A 502 -6.74 -8.54 7.24
C PHE A 502 -6.43 -9.23 5.91
N ASP A 503 -7.47 -9.65 5.18
CA ASP A 503 -7.40 -10.34 3.89
C ASP A 503 -7.26 -9.36 2.71
N GLY A 504 -7.15 -8.06 2.97
CA GLY A 504 -6.82 -7.05 1.97
C GLY A 504 -8.00 -6.35 1.31
N ILE A 505 -9.21 -6.44 1.86
CA ILE A 505 -10.35 -5.69 1.31
C ILE A 505 -10.22 -4.23 1.75
N VAL A 506 -10.24 -3.32 0.79
CA VAL A 506 -9.97 -1.89 0.97
C VAL A 506 -11.25 -1.10 0.72
N TYR A 507 -11.63 -0.25 1.67
CA TYR A 507 -12.78 0.66 1.58
C TYR A 507 -12.49 1.81 0.62
N ASP A 508 -13.51 2.59 0.24
CA ASP A 508 -13.34 3.96 -0.22
C ASP A 508 -13.63 4.94 0.93
N PRO A 509 -12.62 5.38 1.70
CA PRO A 509 -12.83 6.30 2.80
C PRO A 509 -13.48 7.62 2.39
N TYR A 510 -13.23 8.11 1.16
CA TYR A 510 -13.83 9.36 0.69
C TYR A 510 -15.34 9.21 0.58
N LYS A 511 -15.81 8.15 -0.09
CA LYS A 511 -17.24 7.88 -0.27
C LYS A 511 -17.92 7.62 1.09
N VAL A 512 -17.32 6.77 1.93
CA VAL A 512 -17.86 6.44 3.26
C VAL A 512 -18.02 7.69 4.12
N MET A 513 -16.98 8.52 4.25
CA MET A 513 -17.03 9.73 5.07
C MET A 513 -18.02 10.75 4.50
N SER A 514 -18.00 10.97 3.18
CA SER A 514 -18.90 11.89 2.48
C SER A 514 -20.36 11.58 2.78
N GLU A 515 -20.78 10.33 2.59
CA GLU A 515 -22.19 9.96 2.76
C GLU A 515 -22.62 9.90 4.22
N CYS A 516 -21.72 9.53 5.14
CA CYS A 516 -22.02 9.56 6.57
C CYS A 516 -22.16 11.00 7.09
N LEU A 517 -21.31 11.93 6.63
CA LEU A 517 -21.40 13.36 6.97
C LEU A 517 -22.66 14.03 6.39
N ALA A 518 -23.23 13.49 5.33
CA ALA A 518 -24.52 13.94 4.82
C ALA A 518 -25.70 13.62 5.76
N ILE A 519 -25.58 12.57 6.58
CA ILE A 519 -26.58 12.18 7.58
C ILE A 519 -26.26 12.84 8.93
N LYS A 520 -24.99 12.85 9.34
CA LYS A 520 -24.50 13.44 10.59
C LYS A 520 -23.25 14.31 10.33
N PRO A 521 -23.41 15.65 10.18
CA PRO A 521 -22.33 16.54 9.74
C PRO A 521 -21.13 16.73 10.69
N ASP A 522 -21.24 16.32 11.95
CA ASP A 522 -20.22 16.47 13.00
C ASP A 522 -19.55 15.14 13.40
N LEU A 523 -19.79 14.08 12.62
CA LEU A 523 -19.33 12.72 12.92
C LEU A 523 -17.81 12.58 12.84
N VAL A 524 -17.22 11.87 13.82
CA VAL A 524 -15.79 11.57 13.86
C VAL A 524 -15.50 10.21 13.23
N PHE A 525 -14.41 10.10 12.47
CA PHE A 525 -13.96 8.85 11.87
C PHE A 525 -12.61 8.41 12.43
N LEU A 526 -12.52 7.15 12.84
CA LEU A 526 -11.27 6.46 13.13
C LEU A 526 -11.07 5.32 12.12
N TRP A 527 -10.08 5.48 11.26
CA TRP A 527 -9.62 4.44 10.35
C TRP A 527 -8.42 3.69 10.95
N ASP A 528 -8.61 2.41 11.32
CA ASP A 528 -7.48 1.55 11.68
C ASP A 528 -6.77 1.08 10.41
N GLU A 529 -5.68 1.77 10.09
CA GLU A 529 -4.81 1.50 8.95
C GLU A 529 -3.54 0.71 9.35
N ALA A 530 -3.62 -0.11 10.40
CA ALA A 530 -2.49 -0.90 10.87
C ALA A 530 -1.85 -1.78 9.77
N TRP A 531 -2.67 -2.26 8.84
CA TRP A 531 -2.24 -3.08 7.70
C TRP A 531 -2.02 -2.28 6.41
N PHE A 532 -2.19 -0.97 6.42
CA PHE A 532 -2.25 -0.15 5.20
C PHE A 532 -1.34 1.08 5.21
N ALA A 533 -0.40 1.17 6.15
CA ALA A 533 0.50 2.32 6.30
C ALA A 533 1.32 2.68 5.05
N PHE A 534 1.65 1.69 4.20
CA PHE A 534 2.42 1.91 2.97
C PHE A 534 1.60 2.58 1.86
N ALA A 535 0.26 2.54 1.93
CA ALA A 535 -0.60 2.84 0.79
C ALA A 535 -0.51 4.29 0.29
N ARG A 536 -0.19 5.25 1.17
CA ARG A 536 0.01 6.66 0.82
C ARG A 536 1.10 6.88 -0.23
N PHE A 537 2.08 5.97 -0.31
CA PHE A 537 3.28 6.16 -1.12
C PHE A 537 3.18 5.58 -2.54
N HIS A 538 1.98 5.18 -3.00
CA HIS A 538 1.77 4.74 -4.38
C HIS A 538 0.52 5.39 -5.01
N PRO A 539 0.55 5.79 -6.30
CA PRO A 539 -0.44 6.72 -6.83
C PRO A 539 -1.89 6.25 -6.80
N VAL A 540 -2.08 4.95 -7.01
CA VAL A 540 -3.40 4.29 -7.01
C VAL A 540 -3.90 4.05 -5.60
N THR A 541 -3.07 3.42 -4.75
CA THR A 541 -3.49 3.00 -3.40
C THR A 541 -3.71 4.17 -2.45
N ARG A 542 -2.95 5.26 -2.65
CA ARG A 542 -3.02 6.49 -1.88
C ARG A 542 -4.43 7.07 -1.78
N LYS A 543 -5.21 6.97 -2.86
CA LYS A 543 -6.53 7.60 -2.93
C LYS A 543 -7.54 6.96 -1.96
N ARG A 544 -7.22 5.77 -1.42
CA ARG A 544 -8.02 5.04 -0.43
C ARG A 544 -7.40 5.04 0.98
N THR A 545 -6.53 5.99 1.30
CA THR A 545 -6.13 6.24 2.70
C THR A 545 -6.96 7.38 3.31
N ALA A 546 -7.17 7.30 4.62
CA ALA A 546 -8.03 8.21 5.37
C ALA A 546 -7.57 9.68 5.26
N MET A 547 -6.27 9.93 5.41
CA MET A 547 -5.72 11.30 5.37
C MET A 547 -5.94 11.98 4.01
N VAL A 548 -5.86 11.21 2.92
CA VAL A 548 -6.04 11.73 1.55
C VAL A 548 -7.50 11.93 1.23
N ALA A 549 -8.35 11.02 1.71
CA ALA A 549 -9.79 11.18 1.61
C ALA A 549 -10.27 12.42 2.38
N ALA A 550 -9.74 12.68 3.57
CA ALA A 550 -10.06 13.87 4.37
C ALA A 550 -9.64 15.17 3.67
N GLU A 551 -8.41 15.24 3.14
CA GLU A 551 -7.91 16.37 2.35
C GLU A 551 -8.81 16.65 1.12
N ARG A 552 -9.10 15.61 0.33
CA ARG A 552 -9.97 15.73 -0.85
C ARG A 552 -11.39 16.16 -0.49
N LEU A 553 -11.91 15.69 0.64
CA LEU A 553 -13.23 16.06 1.10
C LEU A 553 -13.28 17.53 1.49
N GLU A 554 -12.27 18.02 2.23
CA GLU A 554 -12.13 19.45 2.57
C GLU A 554 -12.09 20.32 1.31
N GLU A 555 -11.25 19.94 0.34
CA GLU A 555 -11.18 20.63 -0.96
C GLU A 555 -12.51 20.61 -1.73
N THR A 556 -13.27 19.51 -1.64
CA THR A 556 -14.56 19.38 -2.34
C THR A 556 -15.63 20.28 -1.71
N LEU A 557 -15.73 20.28 -0.38
CA LEU A 557 -16.71 21.06 0.38
C LEU A 557 -16.57 22.57 0.14
N ASP A 558 -15.33 23.04 -0.04
CA ASP A 558 -15.00 24.44 -0.33
C ASP A 558 -15.43 24.91 -1.73
N THR A 559 -15.91 24.02 -2.61
CA THR A 559 -16.28 24.38 -3.98
C THR A 559 -17.71 24.90 -4.13
N ASN A 560 -17.89 25.96 -4.94
CA ASN A 560 -19.23 26.45 -5.34
C ASN A 560 -20.07 25.38 -6.07
N ALA A 561 -19.40 24.50 -6.82
CA ALA A 561 -20.04 23.41 -7.54
C ALA A 561 -20.68 22.41 -6.57
N HIS A 562 -19.95 22.01 -5.53
CA HIS A 562 -20.47 21.15 -4.46
C HIS A 562 -21.63 21.82 -3.72
N ALA A 563 -21.48 23.08 -3.32
CA ALA A 563 -22.54 23.82 -2.64
C ALA A 563 -23.84 23.92 -3.49
N ALA A 564 -23.71 24.04 -4.82
CA ALA A 564 -24.86 24.00 -5.71
C ALA A 564 -25.48 22.60 -5.82
N ALA A 565 -24.67 21.56 -5.99
CA ALA A 565 -25.13 20.18 -6.06
C ALA A 565 -25.85 19.74 -4.77
N TYR A 566 -25.28 20.08 -3.61
CA TYR A 566 -25.88 19.83 -2.31
C TYR A 566 -27.27 20.50 -2.17
N ARG A 567 -27.41 21.77 -2.56
CA ARG A 567 -28.72 22.46 -2.52
C ARG A 567 -29.77 21.79 -3.39
N GLU A 568 -29.38 21.25 -4.56
CA GLU A 568 -30.31 20.52 -5.42
C GLU A 568 -30.66 19.14 -4.84
N GLN A 569 -29.72 18.42 -4.24
CA GLN A 569 -30.02 17.15 -3.56
C GLN A 569 -30.92 17.34 -2.35
N ARG A 570 -30.70 18.42 -1.57
CA ARG A 570 -31.52 18.72 -0.39
C ARG A 570 -33.01 18.87 -0.71
N LYS A 571 -33.36 19.38 -1.90
CA LYS A 571 -34.76 19.48 -2.36
C LYS A 571 -35.43 18.12 -2.60
N ARG A 572 -34.65 17.06 -2.81
CA ARG A 572 -35.16 15.69 -2.99
C ARG A 572 -35.21 14.92 -1.67
N LEU A 573 -34.24 15.17 -0.79
CA LEU A 573 -34.12 14.49 0.50
C LEU A 573 -35.03 15.07 1.60
N PHE A 574 -35.59 16.26 1.38
CA PHE A 574 -36.49 16.90 2.34
C PHE A 574 -37.73 17.44 1.64
N ASP A 575 -38.88 17.26 2.28
CA ASP A 575 -40.13 17.83 1.82
C ASP A 575 -40.09 19.37 1.90
N PRO A 576 -40.42 20.09 0.80
CA PRO A 576 -40.27 21.54 0.73
C PRO A 576 -41.25 22.32 1.61
N GLU A 577 -42.36 21.72 2.05
CA GLU A 577 -43.39 22.40 2.85
C GLU A 577 -43.25 22.09 4.35
N THR A 578 -42.98 20.84 4.69
CA THR A 578 -42.93 20.33 6.06
C THR A 578 -41.50 20.25 6.62
N GLY A 579 -40.49 20.21 5.74
CA GLY A 579 -39.09 19.97 6.13
C GLY A 579 -38.82 18.55 6.61
N ALA A 580 -39.79 17.64 6.50
CA ALA A 580 -39.62 16.24 6.89
C ALA A 580 -38.61 15.54 5.95
N PRO A 581 -37.73 14.67 6.48
CA PRO A 581 -36.84 13.88 5.64
C PRO A 581 -37.63 12.90 4.77
N ALA A 582 -37.13 12.65 3.56
CA ALA A 582 -37.64 11.60 2.69
C ALA A 582 -37.51 10.21 3.34
N PRO A 583 -38.29 9.20 2.89
CA PRO A 583 -38.17 7.82 3.35
C PRO A 583 -36.74 7.27 3.18
N ASP A 584 -36.33 6.37 4.07
CA ASP A 584 -34.96 5.83 4.11
C ASP A 584 -34.54 5.18 2.78
N GLU A 585 -35.47 4.60 2.01
CA GLU A 585 -35.16 4.02 0.70
C GLU A 585 -34.56 5.04 -0.28
N VAL A 586 -34.98 6.31 -0.19
CA VAL A 586 -34.43 7.40 -1.00
C VAL A 586 -33.01 7.74 -0.55
N TRP A 587 -32.78 7.79 0.76
CA TRP A 587 -31.45 8.05 1.32
C TRP A 587 -30.45 6.95 0.99
N LEU A 588 -30.88 5.68 1.00
CA LEU A 588 -30.03 4.54 0.69
C LEU A 588 -29.70 4.42 -0.80
N ALA A 589 -30.64 4.78 -1.69
CA ALA A 589 -30.47 4.65 -3.14
C ALA A 589 -29.66 5.78 -3.80
N GLU A 590 -29.55 6.95 -3.18
CA GLU A 590 -28.72 8.06 -3.67
C GLU A 590 -27.30 8.05 -3.08
N ASP A 591 -26.32 8.48 -3.88
CA ASP A 591 -25.00 8.89 -3.37
C ASP A 591 -25.15 10.24 -2.65
N LEU A 592 -24.99 10.24 -1.32
CA LEU A 592 -25.27 11.42 -0.50
C LEU A 592 -24.12 12.45 -0.51
N LEU A 593 -24.50 13.73 -0.60
CA LEU A 593 -23.58 14.86 -0.55
C LEU A 593 -23.60 15.51 0.84
N PRO A 594 -22.45 15.64 1.51
CA PRO A 594 -22.37 16.31 2.79
C PRO A 594 -22.65 17.81 2.65
N PRO A 595 -23.20 18.44 3.69
CA PRO A 595 -23.41 19.88 3.67
C PRO A 595 -22.06 20.62 3.60
N PRO A 596 -21.99 21.80 2.95
CA PRO A 596 -20.75 22.57 2.82
C PRO A 596 -20.10 22.99 4.16
N ASP A 597 -20.88 23.01 5.23
CA ASP A 597 -20.45 23.32 6.61
C ASP A 597 -20.23 22.07 7.48
N ALA A 598 -20.17 20.86 6.89
CA ALA A 598 -19.77 19.65 7.60
C ALA A 598 -18.34 19.77 8.16
N THR A 599 -18.14 19.31 9.40
CA THR A 599 -16.84 19.35 10.06
C THR A 599 -16.07 18.06 9.81
N ILE A 600 -14.89 18.16 9.22
CA ILE A 600 -14.04 17.00 8.93
C ILE A 600 -13.15 16.67 10.13
N ARG A 601 -13.44 15.52 10.76
CA ARG A 601 -12.74 15.02 11.95
C ARG A 601 -12.31 13.57 11.75
N VAL A 602 -11.08 13.38 11.31
CA VAL A 602 -10.56 12.07 10.86
C VAL A 602 -9.25 11.72 11.56
N TYR A 603 -9.19 10.50 12.07
CA TYR A 603 -8.00 9.91 12.68
C TYR A 603 -7.63 8.64 11.94
N ALA A 604 -6.34 8.41 11.73
CA ALA A 604 -5.83 7.14 11.23
C ALA A 604 -4.73 6.61 12.14
N THR A 605 -4.76 5.32 12.43
CA THR A 605 -3.74 4.67 13.25
C THR A 605 -3.00 3.62 12.43
N GLN A 606 -1.67 3.64 12.49
CA GLN A 606 -0.83 2.83 11.61
C GLN A 606 0.23 2.07 12.41
N SER A 607 0.37 0.76 12.13
CA SER A 607 1.44 -0.07 12.66
C SER A 607 2.62 0.00 11.70
N THR A 608 3.45 1.01 11.87
CA THR A 608 4.64 1.21 11.02
C THR A 608 5.51 -0.06 10.99
N HIS A 609 5.67 -0.76 12.11
CA HIS A 609 6.46 -1.99 12.19
C HIS A 609 5.87 -3.22 11.48
N LYS A 610 4.60 -3.20 11.05
CA LYS A 610 3.97 -4.32 10.34
C LYS A 610 4.22 -4.25 8.83
N THR A 611 4.15 -3.04 8.29
CA THR A 611 4.03 -2.80 6.85
C THR A 611 5.10 -1.87 6.30
N LEU A 612 5.82 -1.18 7.18
CA LEU A 612 6.91 -0.26 6.87
C LEU A 612 8.13 -0.57 7.76
N THR A 613 9.16 0.27 7.68
CA THR A 613 10.40 0.10 8.44
C THR A 613 10.29 0.78 9.81
N ALA A 614 10.10 -0.03 10.85
CA ALA A 614 10.24 0.38 12.24
C ALA A 614 10.49 -0.84 13.14
N LEU A 615 11.06 -0.63 14.33
CA LEU A 615 11.12 -1.67 15.36
C LEU A 615 9.71 -2.02 15.84
N ARG A 616 9.51 -3.27 16.28
CA ARG A 616 8.24 -3.74 16.85
C ARG A 616 7.73 -2.76 17.92
N GLN A 617 6.41 -2.63 17.99
CA GLN A 617 5.69 -1.61 18.77
C GLN A 617 5.75 -0.18 18.19
N GLY A 618 6.59 0.13 17.20
CA GLY A 618 6.55 1.41 16.51
C GLY A 618 5.23 1.62 15.76
N SER A 619 4.52 2.69 16.09
CA SER A 619 3.21 3.05 15.53
C SER A 619 3.09 4.57 15.39
N MET A 620 2.20 5.02 14.52
CA MET A 620 1.85 6.43 14.37
C MET A 620 0.33 6.64 14.50
N ILE A 621 -0.06 7.80 15.04
CA ILE A 621 -1.42 8.35 14.94
C ILE A 621 -1.35 9.55 14.00
N HIS A 622 -2.19 9.58 12.98
CA HIS A 622 -2.34 10.68 12.06
C HIS A 622 -3.68 11.37 12.32
N VAL A 623 -3.65 12.70 12.40
CA VAL A 623 -4.81 13.52 12.77
C VAL A 623 -5.10 14.51 11.64
N TYR A 624 -6.34 14.47 11.16
CA TYR A 624 -6.94 15.42 10.24
C TYR A 624 -8.28 15.87 10.82
N ASP A 625 -8.21 16.67 11.89
CA ASP A 625 -9.37 17.19 12.61
C ASP A 625 -9.35 18.73 12.56
N GLN A 626 -10.38 19.31 11.93
CA GLN A 626 -10.55 20.76 11.78
C GLN A 626 -10.75 21.48 13.12
N GLU A 627 -11.28 20.80 14.13
CA GLU A 627 -11.55 21.32 15.47
C GLU A 627 -10.49 20.90 16.51
N PHE A 628 -9.39 20.27 16.07
CA PHE A 628 -8.40 19.73 17.01
C PHE A 628 -7.89 20.80 17.98
N SER A 629 -7.45 21.95 17.49
CA SER A 629 -6.88 23.01 18.36
C SER A 629 -7.89 23.73 19.23
N THR A 630 -9.15 23.76 18.82
CA THR A 630 -10.20 24.48 19.53
C THR A 630 -10.97 23.59 20.50
N GLY A 631 -10.84 22.26 20.40
CA GLY A 631 -11.56 21.30 21.23
C GLY A 631 -10.72 20.10 21.68
N ALA A 632 -10.23 19.27 20.75
CA ALA A 632 -9.72 17.94 21.09
C ALA A 632 -8.26 17.87 21.59
N GLU A 633 -7.45 18.92 21.41
CA GLU A 633 -5.99 18.90 21.64
C GLU A 633 -5.61 18.57 23.09
N GLU A 634 -6.30 19.16 24.07
CA GLU A 634 -6.03 18.92 25.49
C GLU A 634 -6.43 17.49 25.91
N ALA A 635 -7.65 17.06 25.58
CA ALA A 635 -8.11 15.70 25.86
C ALA A 635 -7.23 14.64 25.17
N PHE A 636 -6.78 14.92 23.94
CA PHE A 636 -5.86 14.05 23.21
C PHE A 636 -4.50 13.97 23.88
N HIS A 637 -3.97 15.09 24.38
CA HIS A 637 -2.71 15.10 25.10
C HIS A 637 -2.78 14.27 26.38
N GLU A 638 -3.85 14.40 27.17
CA GLU A 638 -4.07 13.62 28.39
C GLU A 638 -4.24 12.12 28.10
N ALA A 639 -5.02 11.77 27.08
CA ALA A 639 -5.16 10.38 26.62
C ALA A 639 -3.81 9.80 26.16
N TYR A 640 -3.03 10.60 25.43
CA TYR A 640 -1.68 10.22 24.98
C TYR A 640 -0.74 9.97 26.17
N MET A 641 -0.75 10.83 27.19
CA MET A 641 0.04 10.63 28.41
C MET A 641 -0.42 9.42 29.22
N THR A 642 -1.74 9.19 29.33
CA THR A 642 -2.33 8.04 30.04
C THR A 642 -1.80 6.70 29.52
N HIS A 643 -1.54 6.64 28.21
CA HIS A 643 -1.17 5.40 27.52
C HIS A 643 0.30 5.30 27.13
N THR A 644 1.09 6.35 27.35
CA THR A 644 2.51 6.40 26.98
C THR A 644 3.38 6.29 28.23
N SER A 645 4.41 5.43 28.18
CA SER A 645 5.40 5.33 29.26
C SER A 645 6.12 6.67 29.48
N THR A 646 6.36 7.03 30.74
CA THR A 646 7.23 8.17 31.12
C THR A 646 8.71 7.93 30.79
N SER A 647 9.06 6.68 30.47
CA SER A 647 10.38 6.27 29.96
C SER A 647 10.19 5.50 28.64
N PRO A 648 9.90 6.20 27.54
CA PRO A 648 9.66 5.55 26.26
C PRO A 648 10.97 5.08 25.63
N ASN A 649 10.90 4.02 24.82
CA ASN A 649 12.08 3.49 24.15
C ASN A 649 12.48 4.37 22.96
N TYR A 650 13.67 4.99 23.05
CA TYR A 650 14.15 5.94 22.07
C TYR A 650 14.59 5.28 20.76
N GLN A 651 14.98 4.01 20.78
CA GLN A 651 15.34 3.24 19.60
C GLN A 651 14.10 3.00 18.73
N ILE A 652 12.93 2.75 19.33
CA ILE A 652 11.66 2.67 18.61
C ILE A 652 11.34 4.01 17.95
N LEU A 653 11.42 5.12 18.69
CA LEU A 653 11.17 6.47 18.16
C LEU A 653 12.15 6.83 17.02
N ALA A 654 13.42 6.47 17.16
CA ALA A 654 14.44 6.68 16.13
C ALA A 654 14.14 5.87 14.86
N SER A 655 13.65 4.64 15.03
CA SER A 655 13.23 3.80 13.91
C SER A 655 12.03 4.38 13.16
N LEU A 656 11.11 5.08 13.84
CA LEU A 656 9.98 5.77 13.22
C LEU A 656 10.43 6.98 12.38
N ASP A 657 11.39 7.75 12.88
CA ASP A 657 11.99 8.88 12.14
C ASP A 657 12.77 8.41 10.89
N LEU A 658 13.54 7.32 11.03
CA LEU A 658 14.21 6.65 9.91
C LEU A 658 13.23 6.04 8.91
N GLY A 659 12.18 5.38 9.39
CA GLY A 659 11.12 4.82 8.56
C GLY A 659 10.43 5.89 7.73
N ARG A 660 10.15 7.07 8.33
CA ARG A 660 9.67 8.24 7.61
C ARG A 660 10.64 8.67 6.50
N ARG A 661 11.95 8.68 6.75
CA ARG A 661 12.95 8.97 5.71
C ARG A 661 12.85 8.04 4.54
N GLN A 662 12.77 6.75 4.83
CA GLN A 662 12.73 5.75 3.79
C GLN A 662 11.50 5.91 2.90
N VAL A 663 10.31 6.08 3.47
CA VAL A 663 9.09 6.19 2.65
C VAL A 663 9.05 7.46 1.81
N GLU A 664 9.64 8.57 2.27
CA GLU A 664 9.68 9.79 1.45
C GLU A 664 10.70 9.74 0.31
N MET A 665 11.75 8.93 0.44
CA MET A 665 12.80 8.80 -0.58
C MET A 665 12.58 7.60 -1.50
N GLU A 666 12.04 6.51 -0.98
CA GLU A 666 11.97 5.19 -1.63
C GLU A 666 10.56 4.60 -1.64
N GLY A 667 9.57 5.23 -1.00
CA GLY A 667 8.25 4.64 -0.75
C GLY A 667 7.55 4.19 -2.03
N PHE A 668 7.56 5.02 -3.07
CA PHE A 668 6.99 4.64 -4.37
C PHE A 668 7.65 3.39 -4.96
N ALA A 669 8.99 3.32 -4.94
CA ALA A 669 9.75 2.18 -5.43
C ALA A 669 9.41 0.89 -4.64
N LEU A 670 9.38 1.00 -3.32
CA LEU A 670 9.19 -0.12 -2.40
C LEU A 670 7.77 -0.70 -2.52
N VAL A 671 6.75 0.17 -2.60
CA VAL A 671 5.36 -0.27 -2.76
C VAL A 671 5.12 -0.84 -4.15
N GLN A 672 5.62 -0.20 -5.21
CA GLN A 672 5.51 -0.75 -6.57
C GLN A 672 6.15 -2.14 -6.65
N LYS A 673 7.34 -2.31 -6.08
CA LYS A 673 8.04 -3.60 -6.03
C LYS A 673 7.24 -4.66 -5.27
N GLN A 674 6.64 -4.30 -4.14
CA GLN A 674 5.76 -5.19 -3.38
C GLN A 674 4.60 -5.69 -4.26
N LEU A 675 3.89 -4.78 -4.95
CA LEU A 675 2.77 -5.12 -5.83
C LEU A 675 3.20 -6.02 -6.99
N ASP A 676 4.33 -5.72 -7.64
CA ASP A 676 4.86 -6.51 -8.76
C ASP A 676 5.25 -7.93 -8.34
N LEU A 677 5.83 -8.09 -7.15
CA LEU A 677 6.16 -9.39 -6.56
C LEU A 677 4.89 -10.19 -6.23
N ALA A 678 3.85 -9.52 -5.74
CA ALA A 678 2.59 -10.15 -5.43
C ALA A 678 1.89 -10.70 -6.68
N MET A 679 1.92 -9.93 -7.77
CA MET A 679 1.43 -10.36 -9.07
C MET A 679 2.26 -11.49 -9.67
N SER A 680 3.58 -11.50 -9.42
CA SER A 680 4.44 -12.60 -9.85
C SER A 680 4.06 -13.92 -9.20
N LEU A 681 3.83 -13.91 -7.88
CA LEU A 681 3.37 -15.08 -7.14
C LEU A 681 2.00 -15.54 -7.62
N SER A 682 1.03 -14.62 -7.68
CA SER A 682 -0.35 -14.92 -8.07
C SER A 682 -0.44 -15.49 -9.49
N SER A 683 0.31 -14.90 -10.43
CA SER A 683 0.40 -15.36 -11.82
C SER A 683 1.07 -16.73 -11.92
N ALA A 684 2.12 -16.99 -11.13
CA ALA A 684 2.78 -18.29 -11.10
C ALA A 684 1.82 -19.40 -10.64
N ILE A 685 1.07 -19.17 -9.56
CA ILE A 685 0.06 -20.12 -9.07
C ILE A 685 -1.02 -20.37 -10.13
N ALA A 686 -1.56 -19.31 -10.74
CA ALA A 686 -2.64 -19.41 -11.71
C ALA A 686 -2.23 -20.08 -13.05
N ARG A 687 -0.97 -19.96 -13.46
CA ARG A 687 -0.49 -20.45 -14.77
C ARG A 687 0.21 -21.81 -14.71
N HIS A 688 0.89 -22.12 -13.61
CA HIS A 688 1.69 -23.34 -13.51
C HIS A 688 0.77 -24.59 -13.56
N PRO A 689 1.02 -25.56 -14.46
CA PRO A 689 0.11 -26.70 -14.68
C PRO A 689 -0.20 -27.54 -13.44
N LEU A 690 0.76 -27.68 -12.53
CA LEU A 690 0.57 -28.38 -11.25
C LEU A 690 -0.10 -27.50 -10.19
N LEU A 691 0.28 -26.21 -10.09
CA LEU A 691 -0.20 -25.36 -9.00
C LEU A 691 -1.69 -25.08 -9.14
N LYS A 692 -2.15 -24.74 -10.35
CA LYS A 692 -3.55 -24.41 -10.61
C LYS A 692 -4.55 -25.55 -10.35
N LYS A 693 -4.06 -26.79 -10.23
CA LYS A 693 -4.89 -27.96 -9.89
C LYS A 693 -5.08 -28.09 -8.38
N THR A 694 -4.09 -27.67 -7.61
CA THR A 694 -4.02 -27.85 -6.15
C THR A 694 -4.39 -26.58 -5.39
N PHE A 695 -4.08 -25.41 -5.95
CA PHE A 695 -4.21 -24.11 -5.33
C PHE A 695 -4.98 -23.14 -6.23
N LYS A 696 -5.86 -22.33 -5.62
CA LYS A 696 -6.57 -21.24 -6.29
C LYS A 696 -6.30 -19.93 -5.56
N VAL A 697 -5.81 -18.91 -6.28
CA VAL A 697 -5.73 -17.55 -5.73
C VAL A 697 -7.14 -16.96 -5.74
N LEU A 698 -7.63 -16.55 -4.57
CA LEU A 698 -8.92 -15.88 -4.45
C LEU A 698 -8.81 -14.45 -4.99
N THR A 699 -9.81 -14.07 -5.77
CA THR A 699 -9.85 -12.82 -6.54
C THR A 699 -10.93 -11.88 -6.00
N ALA A 700 -11.06 -10.68 -6.57
CA ALA A 700 -12.13 -9.76 -6.19
C ALA A 700 -13.54 -10.37 -6.37
N ALA A 701 -13.73 -11.28 -7.33
CA ALA A 701 -15.02 -11.95 -7.51
C ALA A 701 -15.31 -13.01 -6.43
N ASP A 702 -14.28 -13.55 -5.79
CA ASP A 702 -14.44 -14.52 -4.70
C ASP A 702 -14.61 -13.82 -3.35
N LEU A 703 -13.95 -12.66 -3.16
CA LEU A 703 -13.88 -11.96 -1.88
C LEU A 703 -14.87 -10.80 -1.74
N ILE A 704 -15.44 -10.30 -2.85
CA ILE A 704 -16.32 -9.13 -2.85
C ILE A 704 -17.59 -9.45 -3.66
N PRO A 705 -18.79 -9.37 -3.05
CA PRO A 705 -20.06 -9.52 -3.74
C PRO A 705 -20.20 -8.60 -4.96
N GLU A 706 -20.93 -9.06 -5.97
CA GLU A 706 -21.06 -8.36 -7.26
C GLU A 706 -21.66 -6.95 -7.12
N GLU A 707 -22.62 -6.77 -6.22
CA GLU A 707 -23.26 -5.48 -5.94
C GLU A 707 -22.31 -4.37 -5.47
N TYR A 708 -21.14 -4.73 -4.92
CA TYR A 708 -20.12 -3.77 -4.46
C TYR A 708 -18.99 -3.54 -5.48
N ARG A 709 -19.08 -4.17 -6.66
CA ARG A 709 -18.09 -4.07 -7.75
C ARG A 709 -18.77 -3.59 -9.03
N VAL A 710 -18.41 -2.40 -9.46
CA VAL A 710 -18.80 -1.86 -10.77
C VAL A 710 -17.93 -2.46 -11.87
N THR A 711 -16.67 -2.77 -11.57
CA THR A 711 -15.75 -3.40 -12.53
C THR A 711 -15.87 -4.93 -12.53
N GLU A 712 -15.88 -5.51 -13.73
CA GLU A 712 -15.96 -6.97 -13.93
C GLU A 712 -14.61 -7.68 -13.75
N ARG A 713 -13.52 -6.93 -13.59
CA ARG A 713 -12.15 -7.45 -13.61
C ARG A 713 -11.79 -8.04 -12.25
N THR A 714 -11.54 -9.34 -12.21
CA THR A 714 -11.33 -10.07 -10.95
C THR A 714 -9.94 -9.88 -10.34
N MET A 715 -8.92 -9.63 -11.17
CA MET A 715 -7.57 -9.24 -10.74
C MET A 715 -7.09 -8.05 -11.58
N PRO A 716 -7.55 -6.81 -11.30
CA PRO A 716 -7.30 -5.65 -12.14
C PRO A 716 -5.82 -5.41 -12.48
N LEU A 717 -4.91 -5.53 -11.49
CA LEU A 717 -3.48 -5.29 -11.69
C LEU A 717 -2.80 -6.32 -12.62
N ARG A 718 -3.38 -7.52 -12.78
CA ARG A 718 -2.88 -8.51 -13.74
C ARG A 718 -3.07 -8.04 -15.19
N ASP A 719 -4.13 -7.27 -15.44
CA ASP A 719 -4.47 -6.74 -16.76
C ASP A 719 -3.77 -5.39 -17.02
N GLY A 720 -3.36 -4.68 -15.97
CA GLY A 720 -2.54 -3.47 -16.06
C GLY A 720 -2.75 -2.48 -14.92
N LEU A 721 -1.85 -1.49 -14.81
CA LEU A 721 -1.97 -0.42 -13.81
C LEU A 721 -3.22 0.44 -14.05
N SER A 722 -3.56 0.72 -15.31
CA SER A 722 -4.75 1.48 -15.68
C SER A 722 -6.04 0.79 -15.24
N THR A 723 -6.09 -0.54 -15.39
CA THR A 723 -7.25 -1.36 -15.00
C THR A 723 -7.36 -1.43 -13.48
N MET A 724 -6.25 -1.55 -12.76
CA MET A 724 -6.23 -1.40 -11.30
C MET A 724 -6.74 -0.03 -10.89
N TRP A 725 -6.30 1.03 -11.55
CA TRP A 725 -6.71 2.38 -11.20
C TRP A 725 -8.23 2.59 -11.38
N ASP A 726 -8.81 2.14 -12.49
CA ASP A 726 -10.25 2.25 -12.74
C ASP A 726 -11.08 1.57 -11.63
N ALA A 727 -10.73 0.33 -11.26
CA ALA A 727 -11.38 -0.40 -10.17
C ALA A 727 -11.26 0.35 -8.83
N TRP A 728 -10.07 0.86 -8.51
CA TRP A 728 -9.81 1.60 -7.27
C TRP A 728 -10.56 2.94 -7.19
N VAL A 729 -11.02 3.49 -8.30
CA VAL A 729 -11.84 4.72 -8.33
C VAL A 729 -13.34 4.42 -8.28
N ARG A 730 -13.80 3.33 -8.89
CA ARG A 730 -15.22 3.10 -9.16
C ARG A 730 -15.90 2.09 -8.24
N ASP A 731 -15.16 1.08 -7.78
CA ASP A 731 -15.75 0.03 -6.94
C ASP A 731 -15.91 0.49 -5.49
N GLU A 732 -16.88 -0.04 -4.75
CA GLU A 732 -16.99 0.29 -3.32
C GLU A 732 -15.82 -0.34 -2.55
N PHE A 733 -15.55 -1.62 -2.85
CA PHE A 733 -14.42 -2.36 -2.30
C PHE A 733 -13.47 -2.82 -3.39
N VAL A 734 -12.17 -2.88 -3.06
CA VAL A 734 -11.14 -3.48 -3.89
C VAL A 734 -10.25 -4.40 -3.05
N VAL A 735 -9.52 -5.31 -3.70
CA VAL A 735 -8.55 -6.18 -3.02
C VAL A 735 -7.13 -5.61 -3.20
N ASP A 736 -6.42 -5.42 -2.10
CA ASP A 736 -4.99 -5.11 -2.07
C ASP A 736 -4.19 -6.28 -2.70
N PRO A 737 -3.54 -6.06 -3.85
CA PRO A 737 -2.82 -7.13 -4.56
C PRO A 737 -1.72 -7.79 -3.72
N SER A 738 -1.21 -7.12 -2.69
CA SER A 738 -0.16 -7.65 -1.81
C SER A 738 -0.65 -8.66 -0.77
N ARG A 739 -1.98 -8.84 -0.65
CA ARG A 739 -2.66 -9.82 0.21
C ARG A 739 -3.17 -10.97 -0.65
N ILE A 740 -2.41 -12.06 -0.68
CA ILE A 740 -2.63 -13.17 -1.61
C ILE A 740 -3.26 -14.31 -0.84
N THR A 741 -4.59 -14.32 -0.77
CA THR A 741 -5.35 -15.42 -0.16
C THR A 741 -5.41 -16.58 -1.15
N VAL A 742 -4.84 -17.71 -0.77
CA VAL A 742 -4.80 -18.94 -1.58
C VAL A 742 -5.70 -19.97 -0.93
N GLU A 743 -6.69 -20.43 -1.67
CA GLU A 743 -7.48 -21.61 -1.33
C GLU A 743 -6.63 -22.88 -1.53
N ILE A 744 -6.68 -23.74 -0.51
CA ILE A 744 -5.92 -24.99 -0.41
C ILE A 744 -6.81 -26.23 -0.35
N SER A 745 -8.13 -26.09 -0.56
CA SER A 745 -9.10 -27.20 -0.54
C SER A 745 -8.67 -28.39 -1.42
N GLY A 746 -8.00 -28.13 -2.54
CA GLY A 746 -7.47 -29.17 -3.43
C GLY A 746 -6.29 -29.99 -2.88
N THR A 747 -5.83 -29.71 -1.67
CA THR A 747 -4.79 -30.48 -0.96
C THR A 747 -5.35 -31.57 -0.05
N GLY A 748 -6.63 -31.49 0.32
CA GLY A 748 -7.25 -32.39 1.30
C GLY A 748 -6.82 -32.16 2.75
N VAL A 749 -5.92 -31.21 3.03
CA VAL A 749 -5.47 -30.86 4.39
C VAL A 749 -6.05 -29.52 4.84
N ASP A 750 -6.29 -29.38 6.14
CA ASP A 750 -6.72 -28.12 6.73
C ASP A 750 -5.57 -27.09 6.78
N GLY A 751 -5.93 -25.82 6.97
CA GLY A 751 -4.98 -24.72 6.99
C GLY A 751 -4.00 -24.72 8.17
N ASP A 752 -4.37 -25.26 9.34
CA ASP A 752 -3.43 -25.35 10.48
C ASP A 752 -2.34 -26.38 10.20
N THR A 753 -2.73 -27.54 9.69
CA THR A 753 -1.83 -28.60 9.24
C THR A 753 -0.96 -28.12 8.08
N PHE A 754 -1.54 -27.46 7.08
CA PHE A 754 -0.79 -26.91 5.94
C PHE A 754 0.25 -25.87 6.40
N LYS A 755 -0.10 -24.99 7.34
CA LYS A 755 0.81 -23.98 7.89
C LYS A 755 1.95 -24.60 8.68
N HIS A 756 1.65 -25.43 9.68
CA HIS A 756 2.67 -25.93 10.60
C HIS A 756 3.50 -27.02 9.96
N GLU A 757 2.87 -28.11 9.50
CA GLU A 757 3.59 -29.31 9.07
C GLU A 757 4.17 -29.19 7.67
N HIS A 758 3.46 -28.52 6.76
CA HIS A 758 3.87 -28.44 5.35
C HIS A 758 4.71 -27.20 5.03
N LEU A 759 4.48 -26.04 5.67
CA LEU A 759 5.23 -24.81 5.38
C LEU A 759 6.31 -24.50 6.43
N MET A 760 5.92 -24.33 7.70
CA MET A 760 6.81 -23.84 8.75
C MET A 760 7.87 -24.87 9.14
N ASP A 761 7.45 -26.07 9.55
CA ASP A 761 8.36 -27.07 10.11
C ASP A 761 9.25 -27.70 9.03
N ARG A 762 8.72 -27.87 7.81
CA ARG A 762 9.43 -28.52 6.71
C ARG A 762 10.31 -27.57 5.89
N TYR A 763 9.83 -26.36 5.61
CA TYR A 763 10.50 -25.44 4.69
C TYR A 763 10.85 -24.08 5.31
N GLY A 764 10.54 -23.85 6.59
CA GLY A 764 10.82 -22.59 7.27
C GLY A 764 9.99 -21.41 6.78
N ILE A 765 8.85 -21.66 6.11
CA ILE A 765 7.98 -20.61 5.56
C ILE A 765 6.94 -20.21 6.60
N GLN A 766 7.06 -19.00 7.13
CA GLN A 766 6.11 -18.47 8.10
C GLN A 766 4.93 -17.79 7.39
N VAL A 767 3.72 -18.06 7.90
CA VAL A 767 2.49 -17.44 7.43
C VAL A 767 1.72 -16.85 8.60
N ASN A 768 1.17 -15.65 8.40
CA ASN A 768 0.48 -14.92 9.47
C ASN A 768 -0.91 -15.47 9.77
N LYS A 769 -1.70 -15.80 8.73
CA LYS A 769 -3.09 -16.23 8.87
C LYS A 769 -3.40 -17.41 7.95
N THR A 770 -4.15 -18.35 8.49
CA THR A 770 -4.85 -19.40 7.78
C THR A 770 -6.32 -19.37 8.19
N SER A 771 -7.20 -19.84 7.32
CA SER A 771 -8.53 -20.33 7.72
C SER A 771 -8.49 -21.87 7.70
N ARG A 772 -9.63 -22.53 7.72
CA ARG A 772 -9.71 -23.98 7.52
C ARG A 772 -9.22 -24.40 6.13
N ASN A 773 -9.52 -23.61 5.09
CA ASN A 773 -9.27 -23.97 3.69
C ASN A 773 -8.50 -22.90 2.91
N THR A 774 -7.99 -21.86 3.57
CA THR A 774 -7.18 -20.83 2.93
C THR A 774 -5.89 -20.51 3.71
N VAL A 775 -4.90 -20.03 2.99
CA VAL A 775 -3.63 -19.53 3.51
C VAL A 775 -3.38 -18.13 2.93
N LEU A 776 -3.07 -17.15 3.78
CA LEU A 776 -2.80 -15.78 3.34
C LEU A 776 -1.30 -15.52 3.25
N PHE A 777 -0.78 -15.43 2.03
CA PHE A 777 0.57 -14.93 1.79
C PHE A 777 0.58 -13.41 1.66
N MET A 778 1.62 -12.76 2.17
CA MET A 778 1.77 -11.32 2.09
C MET A 778 3.15 -10.96 1.58
N THR A 779 3.19 -10.12 0.55
CA THR A 779 4.40 -9.41 0.17
C THR A 779 4.46 -8.09 0.94
N ASN A 780 5.64 -7.72 1.42
CA ASN A 780 5.92 -6.43 2.05
C ASN A 780 7.09 -5.73 1.35
N ILE A 781 7.40 -4.49 1.75
CA ILE A 781 8.50 -3.69 1.17
C ILE A 781 9.89 -4.36 1.31
N GLY A 782 10.06 -5.29 2.25
CA GLY A 782 11.28 -6.06 2.45
C GLY A 782 11.32 -7.39 1.67
N THR A 783 10.25 -7.75 0.98
CA THR A 783 10.15 -9.03 0.26
C THR A 783 11.06 -9.03 -0.97
N SER A 784 11.81 -10.12 -1.14
CA SER A 784 12.77 -10.28 -2.22
C SER A 784 12.23 -11.20 -3.32
N ARG A 785 12.78 -11.05 -4.54
CA ARG A 785 12.48 -11.96 -5.66
C ARG A 785 12.83 -13.40 -5.31
N SER A 786 13.95 -13.62 -4.62
CA SER A 786 14.39 -14.95 -4.19
C SER A 786 13.43 -15.61 -3.22
N ALA A 787 12.85 -14.84 -2.29
CA ALA A 787 11.84 -15.36 -1.36
C ALA A 787 10.57 -15.80 -2.09
N VAL A 788 10.09 -15.01 -3.06
CA VAL A 788 8.94 -15.38 -3.90
C VAL A 788 9.25 -16.63 -4.75
N ALA A 789 10.44 -16.71 -5.36
CA ALA A 789 10.85 -17.87 -6.13
C ALA A 789 10.92 -19.14 -5.26
N TYR A 790 11.48 -19.04 -4.05
CA TYR A 790 11.53 -20.14 -3.09
C TYR A 790 10.13 -20.61 -2.67
N LEU A 791 9.20 -19.67 -2.41
CA LEU A 791 7.81 -20.02 -2.12
C LEU A 791 7.15 -20.75 -3.29
N ILE A 792 7.32 -20.28 -4.53
CA ILE A 792 6.79 -20.96 -5.72
C ILE A 792 7.37 -22.37 -5.84
N GLU A 793 8.68 -22.54 -5.65
CA GLU A 793 9.35 -23.84 -5.69
C GLU A 793 8.76 -24.81 -4.65
N VAL A 794 8.56 -24.34 -3.41
CA VAL A 794 7.95 -25.12 -2.33
C VAL A 794 6.51 -25.50 -2.66
N LEU A 795 5.70 -24.55 -3.16
CA LEU A 795 4.34 -24.84 -3.59
C LEU A 795 4.31 -25.86 -4.73
N VAL A 796 5.26 -25.84 -5.67
CA VAL A 796 5.35 -26.84 -6.74
C VAL A 796 5.69 -28.22 -6.18
N LYS A 797 6.64 -28.29 -5.24
CA LYS A 797 6.98 -29.55 -4.54
C LYS A 797 5.77 -30.11 -3.78
N LEU A 798 5.05 -29.26 -3.06
CA LEU A 798 3.84 -29.64 -2.34
C LEU A 798 2.73 -30.09 -3.29
N ALA A 799 2.46 -29.35 -4.37
CA ALA A 799 1.48 -29.76 -5.37
C ALA A 799 1.86 -31.08 -6.03
N GLY A 800 3.13 -31.34 -6.30
CA GLY A 800 3.59 -32.64 -6.80
C GLY A 800 3.27 -33.77 -5.83
N LYS A 801 3.49 -33.53 -4.53
CA LYS A 801 3.19 -34.46 -3.45
C LYS A 801 1.69 -34.78 -3.33
N PHE A 802 0.84 -33.75 -3.21
CA PHE A 802 -0.61 -33.93 -3.07
C PHE A 802 -1.30 -34.54 -4.30
N ASN A 803 -0.65 -34.51 -5.47
CA ASN A 803 -1.18 -35.13 -6.68
C ASN A 803 -0.57 -36.53 -6.94
N ASP A 804 0.25 -37.08 -6.03
CA ASP A 804 0.81 -38.43 -6.18
C ASP A 804 -0.25 -39.49 -5.82
N PRO A 805 -0.67 -40.36 -6.76
CA PRO A 805 -1.68 -41.38 -6.52
C PRO A 805 -1.35 -42.35 -5.39
N HIS A 806 -0.06 -42.56 -5.09
CA HIS A 806 0.35 -43.52 -4.07
C HIS A 806 0.18 -42.95 -2.65
N GLU A 807 0.42 -41.65 -2.47
CA GLU A 807 0.20 -40.97 -1.19
C GLU A 807 -1.28 -40.65 -0.94
N LEU A 808 -2.06 -40.40 -2.01
CA LEU A 808 -3.52 -40.21 -1.92
C LEU A 808 -4.24 -41.42 -1.31
N GLN A 809 -3.78 -42.66 -1.58
CA GLN A 809 -4.35 -43.88 -0.98
C GLN A 809 -4.05 -44.03 0.52
N GLU A 810 -2.91 -43.54 1.01
CA GLU A 810 -2.59 -43.54 2.45
C GLU A 810 -3.31 -42.40 3.19
N GLN A 811 -3.49 -41.24 2.53
CA GLN A 811 -4.22 -40.10 3.09
C GLN A 811 -5.74 -40.33 3.13
N ASP A 812 -6.37 -40.89 2.09
CA ASP A 812 -7.81 -41.22 2.08
C ASP A 812 -8.20 -42.21 3.20
N ALA A 813 -7.25 -43.01 3.69
CA ALA A 813 -7.46 -43.95 4.79
C ALA A 813 -7.38 -43.31 6.20
N LEU A 814 -6.86 -42.08 6.32
CA LEU A 814 -6.60 -41.37 7.57
C LEU A 814 -7.36 -40.04 7.70
N THR A 815 -7.95 -39.53 6.61
CA THR A 815 -8.57 -38.21 6.58
C THR A 815 -10.06 -38.34 6.90
N GLU A 816 -10.49 -37.88 8.09
CA GLU A 816 -11.92 -37.66 8.31
C GLU A 816 -12.43 -36.61 7.30
N PRO A 817 -13.61 -36.80 6.69
CA PRO A 817 -14.18 -35.79 5.82
C PRO A 817 -14.29 -34.48 6.60
N ALA A 818 -13.68 -33.42 6.07
CA ALA A 818 -13.67 -32.13 6.73
C ALA A 818 -15.12 -31.72 7.06
N ALA A 819 -15.40 -31.50 8.36
CA ALA A 819 -16.68 -30.97 8.78
C ALA A 819 -16.95 -29.65 8.04
N VAL A 820 -18.17 -29.50 7.52
CA VAL A 820 -18.61 -28.27 6.87
C VAL A 820 -18.56 -27.15 7.91
N MET A 821 -17.83 -26.07 7.63
CA MET A 821 -17.85 -24.90 8.51
C MET A 821 -19.29 -24.41 8.63
N PRO A 822 -19.81 -24.21 9.84
CA PRO A 822 -21.12 -23.61 10.00
C PRO A 822 -21.10 -22.19 9.41
N PRO A 823 -22.26 -21.66 8.96
CA PRO A 823 -22.37 -20.27 8.60
C PRO A 823 -21.83 -19.36 9.71
N LEU A 824 -21.18 -18.27 9.30
CA LEU A 824 -20.65 -17.30 10.25
C LEU A 824 -21.80 -16.70 11.09
N PRO A 825 -21.77 -16.83 12.43
CA PRO A 825 -22.88 -16.41 13.28
C PRO A 825 -22.93 -14.89 13.43
N ASP A 826 -24.08 -14.36 13.86
CA ASP A 826 -24.15 -13.01 14.39
C ASP A 826 -23.58 -12.99 15.81
N PHE A 827 -22.50 -12.24 16.01
CA PHE A 827 -21.81 -12.14 17.28
C PHE A 827 -22.24 -10.92 18.11
N SER A 828 -23.14 -10.08 17.60
CA SER A 828 -23.27 -8.70 18.07
C SER A 828 -24.34 -8.47 19.14
N ALA A 829 -25.24 -9.42 19.36
CA ALA A 829 -26.35 -9.29 20.29
C ALA A 829 -25.91 -9.16 21.77
N PHE A 830 -26.28 -8.04 22.40
CA PHE A 830 -26.16 -7.83 23.84
C PHE A 830 -27.36 -8.41 24.59
N ALA A 831 -27.12 -8.91 25.81
CA ALA A 831 -28.19 -9.32 26.70
C ALA A 831 -29.04 -8.10 27.11
N PRO A 832 -30.35 -8.27 27.40
CA PRO A 832 -31.24 -7.15 27.71
C PRO A 832 -30.71 -6.16 28.75
N ASP A 833 -30.03 -6.66 29.81
CA ASP A 833 -29.50 -5.83 30.90
C ASP A 833 -28.31 -4.95 30.49
N TYR A 834 -27.69 -5.26 29.35
CA TYR A 834 -26.57 -4.52 28.80
C TYR A 834 -26.92 -3.87 27.45
N ALA A 835 -28.07 -4.16 26.86
CA ALA A 835 -28.52 -3.61 25.58
C ALA A 835 -29.11 -2.19 25.75
N ALA A 836 -29.44 -1.53 24.64
CA ALA A 836 -30.23 -0.30 24.67
C ALA A 836 -31.65 -0.60 25.15
N GLU A 837 -32.31 0.37 25.78
CA GLU A 837 -33.70 0.21 26.19
C GLU A 837 -34.59 -0.07 24.97
N VAL A 838 -35.46 -1.07 25.10
CA VAL A 838 -36.44 -1.43 24.07
C VAL A 838 -37.54 -0.37 24.04
N PRO A 839 -37.80 0.30 22.91
CA PRO A 839 -38.90 1.26 22.82
C PRO A 839 -40.24 0.58 23.10
N ALA A 840 -40.98 1.08 24.09
CA ALA A 840 -42.26 0.49 24.52
C ALA A 840 -43.35 0.52 23.43
N GLU A 841 -43.26 1.48 22.50
CA GLU A 841 -44.23 1.65 21.42
C GLU A 841 -43.96 0.73 20.23
N ASP A 842 -42.69 0.39 19.96
CA ASP A 842 -42.28 -0.42 18.81
C ASP A 842 -40.95 -1.15 19.09
N PRO A 843 -41.01 -2.41 19.55
CA PRO A 843 -39.82 -3.23 19.78
C PRO A 843 -38.97 -3.47 18.53
N SER A 844 -39.50 -3.25 17.32
CA SER A 844 -38.72 -3.39 16.08
C SER A 844 -37.69 -2.28 15.89
N LYS A 845 -37.79 -1.19 16.67
CA LYS A 845 -36.84 -0.07 16.67
C LYS A 845 -35.70 -0.24 17.68
N GLN A 846 -35.44 -1.47 18.14
CA GLN A 846 -34.33 -1.78 19.02
C GLN A 846 -33.01 -1.35 18.38
N LEU A 847 -32.27 -0.47 19.05
CA LEU A 847 -30.92 -0.09 18.63
C LEU A 847 -29.90 -1.11 19.12
N PRO A 848 -28.81 -1.35 18.36
CA PRO A 848 -27.87 -2.43 18.64
C PRO A 848 -26.80 -2.08 19.67
N ASP A 849 -26.80 -0.85 20.23
CA ASP A 849 -25.76 -0.44 21.17
C ASP A 849 -25.86 -1.14 22.53
N GLY A 850 -24.71 -1.50 23.11
CA GLY A 850 -24.63 -2.10 24.43
C GLY A 850 -23.52 -1.56 25.33
N ASP A 851 -23.66 -1.79 26.64
CA ASP A 851 -22.71 -1.43 27.70
C ASP A 851 -21.75 -2.60 28.01
N LEU A 852 -20.63 -2.55 27.31
CA LEU A 852 -19.52 -3.48 27.48
C LEU A 852 -18.83 -3.33 28.85
N ARG A 853 -18.79 -2.12 29.40
CA ARG A 853 -17.98 -1.77 30.58
C ARG A 853 -18.61 -2.37 31.83
N THR A 854 -19.91 -2.17 32.02
CA THR A 854 -20.63 -2.70 33.20
C THR A 854 -20.56 -4.24 33.21
N ALA A 855 -20.80 -4.88 32.07
CA ALA A 855 -20.68 -6.33 31.94
C ALA A 855 -19.26 -6.84 32.23
N TYR A 856 -18.22 -6.14 31.76
CA TYR A 856 -16.82 -6.50 32.04
C TYR A 856 -16.51 -6.47 33.54
N TYR A 857 -16.90 -5.40 34.25
CA TYR A 857 -16.65 -5.28 35.68
C TYR A 857 -17.52 -6.24 36.52
N ALA A 858 -18.72 -6.58 36.06
CA ALA A 858 -19.50 -7.67 36.64
C ALA A 858 -18.74 -9.01 36.48
N GLY A 859 -18.22 -9.28 35.29
CA GLY A 859 -17.46 -10.48 34.98
C GLY A 859 -16.13 -10.62 35.75
N LEU A 860 -15.54 -9.53 36.24
CA LEU A 860 -14.34 -9.57 37.09
C LEU A 860 -14.61 -10.08 38.51
N ARG A 861 -15.84 -9.98 39.00
CA ARG A 861 -16.20 -10.42 40.35
C ARG A 861 -16.42 -11.92 40.34
N ARG A 862 -15.58 -12.68 41.06
CA ARG A 862 -15.65 -14.15 41.09
C ARG A 862 -17.02 -14.67 41.52
N GLN A 863 -17.70 -13.97 42.42
CA GLN A 863 -19.03 -14.33 42.90
C GLN A 863 -20.16 -14.03 41.90
N ASN A 864 -19.87 -13.35 40.79
CA ASN A 864 -20.83 -13.00 39.75
C ASN A 864 -20.73 -13.90 38.52
N ILE A 865 -19.78 -14.85 38.52
CA ILE A 865 -19.51 -15.70 37.35
C ILE A 865 -19.49 -17.17 37.71
N GLU A 866 -19.83 -17.99 36.73
CA GLU A 866 -19.57 -19.42 36.71
C GLU A 866 -18.72 -19.79 35.49
N HIS A 867 -18.08 -20.96 35.56
CA HIS A 867 -17.38 -21.55 34.43
C HIS A 867 -18.19 -22.74 33.92
N VAL A 868 -18.57 -22.72 32.65
CA VAL A 868 -19.48 -23.70 32.06
C VAL A 868 -18.81 -24.38 30.88
N LEU A 869 -18.74 -25.71 30.90
CA LEU A 869 -18.17 -26.48 29.81
C LEU A 869 -19.02 -26.38 28.54
N PRO A 870 -18.44 -26.46 27.32
CA PRO A 870 -19.17 -26.25 26.08
C PRO A 870 -20.43 -27.09 25.90
N HIS A 871 -20.38 -28.37 26.29
CA HIS A 871 -21.53 -29.29 26.16
C HIS A 871 -22.66 -28.97 27.16
N GLU A 872 -22.31 -28.48 28.34
CA GLU A 872 -23.29 -28.04 29.34
C GLU A 872 -23.91 -26.71 28.89
N LEU A 873 -23.09 -25.78 28.40
CA LEU A 873 -23.54 -24.50 27.89
C LEU A 873 -24.46 -24.67 26.69
N ARG A 874 -24.15 -25.60 25.78
CA ARG A 874 -25.03 -25.98 24.65
C ARG A 874 -26.40 -26.45 25.15
N ARG A 875 -26.44 -27.33 26.15
CA ARG A 875 -27.71 -27.81 26.72
C ARG A 875 -28.53 -26.66 27.32
N ARG A 876 -27.88 -25.70 27.99
CA ARG A 876 -28.56 -24.51 28.55
C ARG A 876 -29.21 -23.68 27.43
N VAL A 877 -28.46 -23.40 26.36
CA VAL A 877 -28.99 -22.68 25.19
C VAL A 877 -30.14 -23.45 24.53
N GLU A 878 -30.01 -24.77 24.34
CA GLU A 878 -31.07 -25.64 23.79
C GLU A 878 -32.33 -25.67 24.67
N ASN A 879 -32.19 -25.49 25.99
CA ASN A 879 -33.29 -25.37 26.93
C ASN A 879 -33.94 -23.97 26.96
N GLY A 880 -33.47 -23.04 26.11
CA GLY A 880 -33.99 -21.67 26.01
C GLY A 880 -33.38 -20.69 27.01
N GLU A 881 -32.30 -21.05 27.70
CA GLU A 881 -31.53 -20.07 28.48
C GLU A 881 -30.76 -19.13 27.53
N GLN A 882 -30.46 -17.91 28.00
CA GLN A 882 -29.62 -16.95 27.30
C GLN A 882 -28.37 -16.63 28.12
N PRO A 883 -27.37 -17.54 28.16
CA PRO A 883 -26.15 -17.33 28.93
C PRO A 883 -25.41 -16.10 28.43
N VAL A 884 -24.89 -15.29 29.35
CA VAL A 884 -24.20 -14.03 29.01
C VAL A 884 -22.70 -14.17 29.23
N SER A 885 -21.90 -13.81 28.23
CA SER A 885 -20.44 -13.85 28.35
C SER A 885 -19.94 -12.85 29.39
N ALA A 886 -19.07 -13.32 30.28
CA ALA A 886 -18.41 -12.49 31.30
C ALA A 886 -17.02 -11.99 30.87
N GLY A 887 -16.56 -12.34 29.67
CA GLY A 887 -15.20 -12.08 29.21
C GLY A 887 -15.09 -11.96 27.70
N PHE A 888 -13.95 -11.46 27.24
CA PHE A 888 -13.59 -11.52 25.83
C PHE A 888 -13.20 -12.95 25.47
N VAL A 889 -13.78 -13.51 24.41
CA VAL A 889 -13.33 -14.78 23.80
C VAL A 889 -12.81 -14.46 22.41
N THR A 890 -11.53 -14.74 22.16
CA THR A 890 -10.84 -14.34 20.92
C THR A 890 -10.01 -15.51 20.37
N PRO A 891 -10.53 -16.25 19.39
CA PRO A 891 -9.76 -17.28 18.68
C PRO A 891 -8.71 -16.66 17.74
N TYR A 892 -7.55 -17.30 17.63
CA TYR A 892 -6.45 -16.88 16.73
C TYR A 892 -6.03 -18.03 15.81
N PRO A 893 -6.30 -17.98 14.51
CA PRO A 893 -7.08 -16.97 13.76
C PRO A 893 -8.60 -17.05 14.05
N PRO A 894 -9.41 -16.03 13.71
CA PRO A 894 -9.08 -14.80 12.95
C PRO A 894 -8.51 -13.63 13.77
N GLY A 895 -8.51 -13.70 15.11
CA GLY A 895 -7.87 -12.71 15.98
C GLY A 895 -8.72 -11.49 16.36
N PHE A 896 -10.04 -11.54 16.12
CA PHE A 896 -11.03 -10.61 16.67
C PHE A 896 -11.93 -11.31 17.71
N PRO A 897 -12.47 -10.60 18.70
CA PRO A 897 -13.34 -11.20 19.70
C PRO A 897 -14.66 -11.72 19.10
N VAL A 898 -14.91 -13.02 19.23
CA VAL A 898 -16.19 -13.63 18.85
C VAL A 898 -17.25 -13.40 19.93
N LEU A 899 -16.83 -13.31 21.20
CA LEU A 899 -17.68 -12.88 22.30
C LEU A 899 -16.99 -11.73 23.03
N VAL A 900 -17.78 -10.73 23.40
CA VAL A 900 -17.37 -9.68 24.34
C VAL A 900 -18.26 -9.73 25.59
N PRO A 901 -17.80 -9.21 26.74
CA PRO A 901 -18.62 -9.14 27.94
C PRO A 901 -20.01 -8.52 27.68
N GLY A 902 -21.06 -9.14 28.23
CA GLY A 902 -22.43 -8.65 28.12
C GLY A 902 -23.20 -9.18 26.90
N GLN A 903 -22.55 -9.94 26.02
CA GLN A 903 -23.20 -10.57 24.88
C GLN A 903 -23.80 -11.94 25.20
N VAL A 904 -24.90 -12.26 24.52
CA VAL A 904 -25.55 -13.56 24.63
C VAL A 904 -24.72 -14.61 23.89
N ILE A 905 -24.52 -15.76 24.51
CA ILE A 905 -23.87 -16.92 23.89
C ILE A 905 -24.95 -17.76 23.21
N THR A 906 -24.96 -17.78 21.87
CA THR A 906 -25.95 -18.51 21.08
C THR A 906 -25.45 -19.89 20.63
N ALA A 907 -26.35 -20.72 20.09
CA ALA A 907 -26.00 -22.05 19.59
C ALA A 907 -25.03 -21.95 18.41
N GLU A 908 -25.24 -20.96 17.54
CA GLU A 908 -24.41 -20.71 16.34
C GLU A 908 -22.99 -20.29 16.72
N VAL A 909 -22.83 -19.49 17.80
CA VAL A 909 -21.50 -19.16 18.33
C VAL A 909 -20.79 -20.41 18.84
N LEU A 910 -21.51 -21.30 19.53
CA LEU A 910 -20.95 -22.57 20.01
C LEU A 910 -20.62 -23.54 18.87
N ASP A 911 -21.44 -23.56 17.82
CA ASP A 911 -21.17 -24.32 16.59
C ASP A 911 -19.88 -23.83 15.92
N PHE A 912 -19.78 -22.51 15.71
CA PHE A 912 -18.58 -21.88 15.16
C PHE A 912 -17.33 -22.22 15.98
N MET A 913 -17.39 -22.02 17.31
CA MET A 913 -16.27 -22.31 18.20
C MET A 913 -15.85 -23.79 18.19
N SER A 914 -16.81 -24.70 18.01
CA SER A 914 -16.53 -26.15 17.92
C SER A 914 -15.87 -26.56 16.60
N ALA A 915 -16.09 -25.79 15.53
CA ALA A 915 -15.52 -26.03 14.21
C ALA A 915 -14.15 -25.38 14.01
N LEU A 916 -13.71 -24.54 14.96
CA LEU A 916 -12.41 -23.90 14.92
C LEU A 916 -11.29 -24.89 15.24
N ASP A 917 -10.36 -25.06 14.31
CA ASP A 917 -9.18 -25.91 14.47
C ASP A 917 -8.00 -25.18 15.18
N THR A 918 -8.25 -24.01 15.81
CA THR A 918 -7.17 -23.26 16.48
C THR A 918 -6.87 -23.75 17.89
N ARG A 919 -5.58 -23.81 18.20
CA ARG A 919 -5.04 -24.10 19.54
C ARG A 919 -5.01 -22.87 20.46
N GLU A 920 -5.08 -21.67 19.89
CA GLU A 920 -4.93 -20.41 20.63
C GLU A 920 -6.26 -19.66 20.69
N ILE A 921 -6.95 -19.75 21.83
CA ILE A 921 -8.19 -19.01 22.10
C ILE A 921 -8.01 -18.21 23.39
N HIS A 922 -7.94 -16.89 23.29
CA HIS A 922 -7.80 -16.02 24.46
C HIS A 922 -9.13 -15.91 25.18
N GLY A 923 -9.11 -16.03 26.51
CA GLY A 923 -10.31 -15.90 27.36
C GLY A 923 -11.21 -17.13 27.43
N TYR A 924 -10.77 -18.26 26.87
CA TYR A 924 -11.40 -19.57 26.99
C TYR A 924 -10.42 -20.57 27.62
N ASP A 925 -10.88 -21.34 28.61
CA ASP A 925 -10.10 -22.40 29.26
C ASP A 925 -10.69 -23.76 28.88
N THR A 926 -9.90 -24.66 28.30
CA THR A 926 -10.41 -25.96 27.82
C THR A 926 -10.87 -26.90 28.94
N ARG A 927 -10.42 -26.68 30.19
CA ARG A 927 -10.77 -27.50 31.36
C ARG A 927 -11.93 -26.91 32.16
N GLN A 928 -12.06 -25.58 32.20
CA GLN A 928 -13.12 -24.89 32.95
C GLN A 928 -14.28 -24.47 32.05
N GLY A 929 -14.04 -24.22 30.76
CA GLY A 929 -15.01 -23.79 29.78
C GLY A 929 -15.12 -22.27 29.66
N TYR A 930 -16.33 -21.80 29.32
CA TYR A 930 -16.65 -20.38 29.15
C TYR A 930 -16.94 -19.71 30.48
N ARG A 931 -16.58 -18.43 30.61
CA ARG A 931 -16.96 -17.59 31.74
C ARG A 931 -18.32 -16.95 31.46
N VAL A 932 -19.32 -17.30 32.27
CA VAL A 932 -20.72 -16.87 32.11
C VAL A 932 -21.13 -16.04 33.33
N ILE A 933 -21.87 -14.95 33.10
CA ILE A 933 -22.46 -14.14 34.18
C ILE A 933 -23.62 -14.91 34.80
N LEU A 934 -23.63 -14.99 36.14
CA LEU A 934 -24.68 -15.64 36.90
C LEU A 934 -26.02 -14.92 36.73
N LYS A 935 -27.11 -15.69 36.62
CA LYS A 935 -28.46 -15.15 36.38
C LYS A 935 -28.93 -14.19 37.48
N GLU A 936 -28.52 -14.42 38.73
CA GLU A 936 -28.87 -13.55 39.87
C GLU A 936 -28.28 -12.13 39.75
N VAL A 937 -27.24 -11.95 38.93
CA VAL A 937 -26.60 -10.65 38.67
C VAL A 937 -27.31 -9.88 37.56
N LEU A 938 -28.03 -10.59 36.70
CA LEU A 938 -28.80 -10.02 35.59
C LEU A 938 -30.18 -9.52 36.06
N GLU A 939 -30.73 -10.12 37.12
CA GLU A 939 -32.04 -9.78 37.69
C GLU A 939 -31.99 -8.67 38.77
N SER A 940 -30.80 -8.10 39.04
CA SER A 940 -30.53 -7.11 40.12
C SER A 940 -30.26 -5.72 39.59
#